data_AF-A0A530KJ29-F1
#
_entry.id   AF-A0A530KJ29-F1
#
_cell.length_a   1.000
_cell.length_b   1.000
_cell.length_c   1.000
_cell.angle_alpha   90.00
_cell.angle_beta   90.00
_cell.angle_gamma   90.00
#
_symmetry.space_group_name_H-M   'P 1'
#
loop_
_entity.id
_entity.type
_entity.pdbx_description
1 polymer ?
#
loop_
_entity_poly.entity_id
_entity_poly.type
_entity_poly.pdbx_seq_one_letter_code
_entity_poly.pdbx_strand_id
1 'polypeptide(L)'
;LSRNSTQMLADAEIVIARGFSPDPRGKHPGSAHANGAIEATGGTASEALAWFALWNAAADCGSGSGSINPQSLRVLPAGRKWAREIAKVAFDGLMVGSLSVPAQLVARWDRFGGALTELMIELGKVWGDPVAGRRVQYHLEQMLLDADDLAAPRRLARTLGIRVDARNPTSTELPQGVDQIYAYLMMDGQIEAVVQFGVLGTVTRDHWIELIASQKDVGADTSNTLAAEALLTIAERRPDPDSHFGKLERLAAQARELVRSSAEPAEPPVAPRRARARHDKDRTSFWNGYFATEDPWNYGSSYEQEKYERQLEILPAGPIGRALELACAEGHFTRQLAPRVGHLTATDISAIAIERARARCSDQPNIEFGVLDFSADTLPGEMDLIFCSEVLYYLDDLAELRRVTQKFAEALAPGGSFISAHAFVLRDNVERTGFDWNTFGAQAISETLAATEGLVLEQSIQTELYRIDRFRRLSPDDVTTEAKTDHVPIRAPIGIGVARNIVWGGARALRRDVALSERRQRIPVLMYHSIADDGPAALARFRLTPAAFASQMAWLRANGFHAIMSDQLERSIANRQPFAGRPVLITFDDGFQNFADHAWPILRANDLTAEVFLVTDLVGESAKWDAVSGPPTRLMDAGTVRRLAAEGAFFGSHLATHRAIDGLSSSDLAAELLRSRMFVERWTGRPISAFAAPFSVTDRRLGRLAKESGYRIGFGGRHGPADLNYDPIDLPRIEIRGDRSLDDFVATVETVLG
;
A
#
# COMPACT_ATOMS: atom_id res chain seq x y z
N LEU A 1 41.97 0.84 -39.84
CA LEU A 1 41.57 1.58 -38.63
C LEU A 1 42.75 1.58 -37.67
N SER A 2 43.08 2.72 -37.09
CA SER A 2 44.12 2.82 -36.05
C SER A 2 43.83 1.81 -34.94
N ARG A 3 44.85 1.09 -34.43
CA ARG A 3 44.74 0.30 -33.20
C ARG A 3 45.06 1.12 -31.95
N ASN A 4 45.31 2.42 -32.12
CA ASN A 4 45.56 3.36 -31.04
C ASN A 4 44.21 3.94 -30.59
N SER A 5 43.74 3.49 -29.44
CA SER A 5 42.46 3.87 -28.85
C SER A 5 42.36 5.36 -28.53
N THR A 6 43.47 5.99 -28.16
CA THR A 6 43.56 7.45 -27.98
C THR A 6 43.27 8.18 -29.29
N GLN A 7 43.84 7.72 -30.41
CA GLN A 7 43.56 8.30 -31.72
C GLN A 7 42.12 8.03 -32.16
N MET A 8 41.58 6.84 -31.90
CA MET A 8 40.18 6.53 -32.22
C MET A 8 39.20 7.43 -31.47
N LEU A 9 39.46 7.73 -30.21
CA LEU A 9 38.62 8.62 -29.42
C LEU A 9 38.70 10.06 -29.95
N ALA A 10 39.90 10.55 -30.28
CA ALA A 10 40.09 11.87 -30.89
C ALA A 10 39.41 11.99 -32.27
N ASP A 11 39.49 10.95 -33.11
CA ASP A 11 38.81 10.91 -34.39
C ASP A 11 37.28 10.87 -34.21
N ALA A 12 36.79 10.13 -33.21
CA ALA A 12 35.37 10.05 -32.89
C ALA A 12 34.81 11.40 -32.42
N GLU A 13 35.54 12.18 -31.62
CA GLU A 13 35.15 13.55 -31.27
C GLU A 13 34.88 14.40 -32.52
N ILE A 14 35.76 14.32 -33.52
CA ILE A 14 35.61 15.07 -34.77
C ILE A 14 34.41 14.56 -35.57
N VAL A 15 34.25 13.25 -35.71
CA VAL A 15 33.17 12.64 -36.51
C VAL A 15 31.81 12.90 -35.87
N ILE A 16 31.69 12.71 -34.56
CA ILE A 16 30.46 12.95 -33.80
C ILE A 16 30.12 14.43 -33.84
N ALA A 17 31.07 15.34 -33.56
CA ALA A 17 30.82 16.78 -33.65
C ALA A 17 30.30 17.20 -35.04
N ARG A 18 30.81 16.60 -36.11
CA ARG A 18 30.32 16.83 -37.48
C ARG A 18 28.90 16.30 -37.71
N GLY A 19 28.56 15.14 -37.16
CA GLY A 19 27.19 14.56 -37.27
C GLY A 19 26.13 15.35 -36.51
N PHE A 20 26.53 16.05 -35.45
CA PHE A 20 25.70 16.98 -34.68
C PHE A 20 25.78 18.43 -35.16
N SER A 21 26.38 18.65 -36.34
CA SER A 21 26.46 19.95 -37.01
C SER A 21 25.67 19.95 -38.32
N PRO A 22 25.28 21.12 -38.87
CA PRO A 22 24.67 21.20 -40.19
C PRO A 22 25.58 20.60 -41.28
N ASP A 23 25.03 19.77 -42.18
CA ASP A 23 25.78 19.24 -43.33
C ASP A 23 25.65 20.19 -44.54
N PRO A 24 26.72 20.89 -44.94
CA PRO A 24 26.67 21.85 -46.06
C PRO A 24 26.42 21.20 -47.43
N ARG A 25 26.47 19.86 -47.53
CA ARG A 25 26.13 19.10 -48.75
C ARG A 25 24.62 18.92 -48.93
N GLY A 26 23.84 19.06 -47.85
CA GLY A 26 22.38 18.99 -47.88
C GLY A 26 21.78 20.32 -48.36
N LYS A 27 21.30 20.37 -49.60
CA LYS A 27 20.72 21.60 -50.15
C LYS A 27 19.32 21.93 -49.59
N HIS A 28 18.56 20.91 -49.16
CA HIS A 28 17.22 21.05 -48.59
C HIS A 28 16.97 20.02 -47.47
N PRO A 29 17.68 20.09 -46.33
CA PRO A 29 17.44 19.18 -45.21
C PRO A 29 16.01 19.39 -44.65
N GLY A 30 15.34 18.30 -44.26
CA GLY A 30 14.06 18.40 -43.56
C GLY A 30 14.20 19.24 -42.29
N SER A 31 13.16 20.02 -41.93
CA SER A 31 13.22 20.99 -40.82
C SER A 31 13.69 20.40 -39.49
N ALA A 32 13.41 19.12 -39.22
CA ALA A 32 13.85 18.39 -38.03
C ALA A 32 15.37 18.09 -37.97
N HIS A 33 16.11 18.26 -39.08
CA HIS A 33 17.53 17.91 -39.21
C HIS A 33 18.37 19.04 -39.83
N ALA A 34 17.79 20.22 -40.05
CA ALA A 34 18.45 21.35 -40.71
C ALA A 34 19.71 21.85 -39.97
N ASN A 35 19.79 21.58 -38.66
CA ASN A 35 20.91 21.96 -37.82
C ASN A 35 21.81 20.76 -37.40
N GLY A 36 21.66 19.59 -38.04
CA GLY A 36 22.28 18.34 -37.61
C GLY A 36 21.35 17.50 -36.72
N ALA A 37 21.90 16.46 -36.07
CA ALA A 37 21.18 15.72 -35.04
C ALA A 37 20.89 16.63 -33.82
N ILE A 38 19.64 16.67 -33.36
CA ILE A 38 19.20 17.50 -32.23
C ILE A 38 18.70 16.61 -31.08
N GLU A 39 18.71 17.14 -29.85
CA GLU A 39 18.26 16.41 -28.64
C GLU A 39 16.86 15.81 -28.80
N ALA A 40 15.97 16.46 -29.55
CA ALA A 40 14.60 16.01 -29.80
C ALA A 40 14.49 14.73 -30.65
N THR A 41 15.54 14.29 -31.35
CA THR A 41 15.50 13.14 -32.27
C THR A 41 16.60 12.09 -32.07
N GLY A 42 17.59 12.28 -31.16
CA GLY A 42 18.67 11.28 -31.01
C GLY A 42 19.80 11.52 -29.99
N GLY A 43 19.54 12.03 -28.78
CA GLY A 43 20.56 12.21 -27.72
C GLY A 43 21.52 13.38 -27.96
N THR A 44 22.54 13.57 -27.12
CA THR A 44 23.54 14.65 -27.27
C THR A 44 24.86 14.16 -27.90
N ALA A 45 25.65 15.07 -28.48
CA ALA A 45 27.00 14.74 -28.95
C ALA A 45 27.90 14.19 -27.83
N SER A 46 27.74 14.72 -26.61
CA SER A 46 28.49 14.26 -25.43
C SER A 46 28.07 12.84 -25.01
N GLU A 47 26.77 12.53 -25.09
CA GLU A 47 26.26 11.19 -24.82
C GLU A 47 26.73 10.19 -25.88
N ALA A 48 26.64 10.54 -27.18
CA ALA A 48 27.14 9.71 -28.27
C ALA A 48 28.64 9.42 -28.13
N LEU A 49 29.43 10.43 -27.74
CA LEU A 49 30.85 10.26 -27.46
C LEU A 49 31.09 9.35 -26.25
N ALA A 50 30.28 9.46 -25.19
CA ALA A 50 30.39 8.60 -24.01
C ALA A 50 30.09 7.13 -24.33
N TRP A 51 29.11 6.85 -25.21
CA TRP A 51 28.82 5.50 -25.70
C TRP A 51 29.98 4.92 -26.49
N PHE A 52 30.59 5.71 -27.39
CA PHE A 52 31.78 5.29 -28.12
C PHE A 52 32.98 5.11 -27.19
N ALA A 53 33.16 5.99 -26.21
CA ALA A 53 34.22 5.91 -25.22
C ALA A 53 34.12 4.61 -24.39
N LEU A 54 32.92 4.19 -24.00
CA LEU A 54 32.69 2.90 -23.34
C LEU A 54 33.09 1.71 -24.22
N TRP A 55 32.68 1.72 -25.49
CA TRP A 55 33.05 0.69 -26.45
C TRP A 55 34.57 0.61 -26.61
N ASN A 56 35.23 1.76 -26.76
CA ASN A 56 36.68 1.88 -26.93
C ASN A 56 37.44 1.42 -25.67
N ALA A 57 36.94 1.81 -24.49
CA ALA A 57 37.42 1.36 -23.19
C ALA A 57 37.37 -0.17 -23.04
N ALA A 58 36.24 -0.79 -23.40
CA ALA A 58 36.11 -2.24 -23.35
C ALA A 58 36.98 -2.96 -24.38
N ALA A 59 37.20 -2.35 -25.55
CA ALA A 59 38.17 -2.84 -26.53
C ALA A 59 39.61 -2.79 -25.99
N ASP A 60 39.98 -1.72 -25.29
CA ASP A 60 41.27 -1.63 -24.63
C ASP A 60 41.45 -2.72 -23.58
N CYS A 61 40.44 -2.97 -22.74
CA CYS A 61 40.44 -4.09 -21.81
C CYS A 61 40.70 -5.42 -22.53
N GLY A 62 40.01 -5.67 -23.65
CA GLY A 62 40.19 -6.89 -24.46
C GLY A 62 41.61 -7.05 -25.04
N SER A 63 42.29 -5.95 -25.33
CA SER A 63 43.67 -5.94 -25.83
C SER A 63 44.72 -6.11 -24.72
N GLY A 64 44.34 -5.92 -23.45
CA GLY A 64 45.23 -5.92 -22.28
C GLY A 64 45.76 -4.54 -21.88
N SER A 65 45.14 -3.45 -22.37
CA SER A 65 45.44 -2.05 -22.03
C SER A 65 44.42 -1.52 -21.01
N GLY A 66 44.84 -0.63 -20.11
CA GLY A 66 44.04 -0.14 -18.97
C GLY A 66 44.00 1.37 -18.81
N SER A 67 43.95 2.14 -19.91
CA SER A 67 43.98 3.61 -19.85
C SER A 67 42.61 4.20 -20.18
N ILE A 68 41.73 4.30 -19.18
CA ILE A 68 40.42 4.96 -19.35
C ILE A 68 40.36 6.17 -18.43
N ASN A 69 39.94 7.32 -18.97
CA ASN A 69 39.52 8.45 -18.16
C ASN A 69 38.05 8.22 -17.76
N PRO A 70 37.74 7.87 -16.50
CA PRO A 70 36.37 7.51 -16.11
C PRO A 70 35.39 8.67 -16.27
N GLN A 71 35.87 9.92 -16.23
CA GLN A 71 35.01 11.10 -16.31
C GLN A 71 34.27 11.24 -17.66
N SER A 72 34.81 10.70 -18.75
CA SER A 72 34.13 10.76 -20.06
C SER A 72 32.87 9.90 -20.11
N LEU A 73 32.73 8.94 -19.19
CA LEU A 73 31.58 8.03 -19.12
C LEU A 73 30.44 8.56 -18.24
N ARG A 74 30.65 9.69 -17.54
CA ARG A 74 29.67 10.26 -16.58
C ARG A 74 28.33 10.59 -17.20
N VAL A 75 28.32 10.95 -18.49
CA VAL A 75 27.13 11.35 -19.23
C VAL A 75 26.26 10.14 -19.62
N LEU A 76 26.79 8.91 -19.54
CA LEU A 76 26.00 7.71 -19.78
C LEU A 76 24.86 7.57 -18.76
N PRO A 77 23.70 7.07 -19.17
CA PRO A 77 22.56 6.97 -18.28
C PRO A 77 22.72 5.80 -17.29
N ALA A 78 22.90 6.10 -16.00
CA ALA A 78 23.03 5.11 -14.92
C ALA A 78 21.74 4.31 -14.62
N GLY A 79 20.61 4.71 -15.20
CA GLY A 79 19.30 4.13 -14.93
C GLY A 79 19.22 2.64 -15.25
N ARG A 80 18.51 1.88 -14.41
CA ARG A 80 18.33 0.41 -14.52
C ARG A 80 17.96 -0.09 -15.92
N LYS A 81 17.11 0.64 -16.65
CA LYS A 81 16.66 0.30 -18.00
C LYS A 81 17.81 0.23 -19.03
N TRP A 82 18.92 0.92 -18.78
CA TRP A 82 20.06 1.00 -19.68
C TRP A 82 21.18 0.00 -19.37
N ALA A 83 21.15 -0.64 -18.19
CA ALA A 83 22.24 -1.50 -17.74
C ALA A 83 22.57 -2.64 -18.73
N ARG A 84 21.54 -3.22 -19.37
CA ARG A 84 21.74 -4.24 -20.41
C ARG A 84 22.34 -3.67 -21.70
N GLU A 85 21.97 -2.46 -22.10
CA GLU A 85 22.53 -1.84 -23.32
C GLU A 85 23.99 -1.42 -23.09
N ILE A 86 24.31 -0.88 -21.91
CA ILE A 86 25.69 -0.59 -21.49
C ILE A 86 26.53 -1.87 -21.49
N ALA A 87 26.00 -2.95 -20.91
CA ALA A 87 26.67 -4.25 -20.93
C ALA A 87 26.90 -4.76 -22.36
N LYS A 88 25.92 -4.58 -23.26
CA LYS A 88 26.03 -4.94 -24.68
C LYS A 88 27.12 -4.14 -25.39
N VAL A 89 27.19 -2.83 -25.19
CA VAL A 89 28.25 -1.99 -25.79
C VAL A 89 29.64 -2.39 -25.28
N ALA A 90 29.77 -2.68 -23.98
CA ALA A 90 31.01 -3.20 -23.42
C ALA A 90 31.38 -4.58 -23.99
N PHE A 91 30.40 -5.48 -24.14
CA PHE A 91 30.57 -6.79 -24.77
C PHE A 91 31.05 -6.67 -26.23
N ASP A 92 30.46 -5.75 -27.00
CA ASP A 92 30.83 -5.49 -28.40
C ASP A 92 32.26 -4.94 -28.50
N GLY A 93 32.63 -3.99 -27.63
CA GLY A 93 33.99 -3.46 -27.57
C GLY A 93 35.00 -4.55 -27.23
N LEU A 94 34.68 -5.37 -26.23
CA LEU A 94 35.52 -6.49 -25.81
C LEU A 94 35.79 -7.49 -26.93
N MET A 95 34.78 -7.86 -27.73
CA MET A 95 34.95 -8.75 -28.89
C MET A 95 35.98 -8.20 -29.87
N VAL A 96 35.89 -6.91 -30.19
CA VAL A 96 36.79 -6.28 -31.16
C VAL A 96 38.20 -6.15 -30.59
N GLY A 97 38.35 -5.69 -29.36
CA GLY A 97 39.66 -5.52 -28.72
C GLY A 97 40.41 -6.83 -28.47
N SER A 98 39.68 -7.90 -28.12
CA SER A 98 40.26 -9.22 -27.88
C SER A 98 40.45 -10.06 -29.16
N LEU A 99 39.96 -9.59 -30.32
CA LEU A 99 39.93 -10.32 -31.58
C LEU A 99 39.33 -11.73 -31.44
N SER A 100 38.24 -11.82 -30.67
CA SER A 100 37.59 -13.08 -30.31
C SER A 100 36.11 -13.04 -30.70
N VAL A 101 35.58 -14.16 -31.16
CA VAL A 101 34.13 -14.34 -31.32
C VAL A 101 33.45 -14.58 -29.96
N PRO A 102 32.14 -14.34 -29.80
CA PRO A 102 31.42 -14.50 -28.53
C PRO A 102 31.77 -15.77 -27.74
N ALA A 103 31.72 -16.93 -28.41
CA ALA A 103 31.95 -18.25 -27.81
C ALA A 103 33.39 -18.49 -27.31
N GLN A 104 34.33 -17.57 -27.59
CA GLN A 104 35.72 -17.67 -27.14
C GLN A 104 36.03 -16.73 -25.97
N LEU A 105 35.15 -15.78 -25.66
CA LEU A 105 35.43 -14.72 -24.68
C LEU A 105 35.57 -15.28 -23.27
N VAL A 106 34.62 -16.12 -22.85
CA VAL A 106 34.60 -16.66 -21.49
C VAL A 106 35.83 -17.54 -21.21
N ALA A 107 36.22 -18.38 -22.16
CA ALA A 107 37.44 -19.19 -22.05
C ALA A 107 38.73 -18.36 -21.93
N ARG A 108 38.69 -17.07 -22.28
CA ARG A 108 39.82 -16.13 -22.23
C ARG A 108 39.67 -15.08 -21.13
N TRP A 109 38.72 -15.26 -20.21
CA TRP A 109 38.38 -14.28 -19.17
C TRP A 109 39.62 -13.82 -18.37
N ASP A 110 40.52 -14.71 -18.01
CA ASP A 110 41.73 -14.39 -17.23
C ASP A 110 42.63 -13.32 -17.89
N ARG A 111 42.51 -13.12 -19.21
CA ARG A 111 43.32 -12.14 -19.95
C ARG A 111 42.82 -10.70 -19.79
N PHE A 112 41.51 -10.48 -19.64
CA PHE A 112 40.88 -9.14 -19.72
C PHE A 112 39.79 -8.89 -18.68
N GLY A 113 39.32 -9.92 -18.00
CA GLY A 113 38.19 -9.87 -17.08
C GLY A 113 38.42 -8.97 -15.88
N GLY A 114 39.66 -8.92 -15.37
CA GLY A 114 40.05 -8.00 -14.29
C GLY A 114 39.85 -6.54 -14.69
N ALA A 115 40.41 -6.14 -15.84
CA ALA A 115 40.28 -4.78 -16.36
C ALA A 115 38.82 -4.40 -16.66
N LEU A 116 38.04 -5.34 -17.21
CA LEU A 116 36.62 -5.13 -17.49
C LEU A 116 35.80 -4.95 -16.21
N THR A 117 36.12 -5.72 -15.17
CA THR A 117 35.48 -5.59 -13.84
C THR A 117 35.83 -4.24 -13.21
N GLU A 118 37.09 -3.83 -13.32
CA GLU A 118 37.54 -2.51 -12.84
C GLU A 118 36.83 -1.37 -13.59
N LEU A 119 36.63 -1.49 -14.91
CA LEU A 119 35.84 -0.54 -15.69
C LEU A 119 34.40 -0.43 -15.17
N MET A 120 33.73 -1.53 -14.86
CA MET A 120 32.38 -1.48 -14.29
C MET A 120 32.35 -0.85 -12.89
N ILE A 121 33.38 -1.07 -12.08
CA ILE A 121 33.55 -0.45 -10.76
C ILE A 121 33.73 1.08 -10.91
N GLU A 122 34.63 1.51 -11.80
CA GLU A 122 34.89 2.92 -12.05
C GLU A 122 33.66 3.64 -12.63
N LEU A 123 32.93 2.98 -13.53
CA LEU A 123 31.68 3.50 -14.06
C LEU A 123 30.66 3.77 -12.94
N GLY A 124 30.53 2.84 -12.00
CA GLY A 124 29.72 3.04 -10.79
C GLY A 124 30.19 4.22 -9.93
N LYS A 125 31.51 4.37 -9.73
CA LYS A 125 32.08 5.50 -8.97
C LYS A 125 31.79 6.85 -9.63
N VAL A 126 31.93 6.94 -10.95
CA VAL A 126 31.70 8.18 -11.71
C VAL A 126 30.24 8.62 -11.65
N TRP A 127 29.31 7.67 -11.66
CA TRP A 127 27.90 7.95 -11.46
C TRP A 127 27.55 8.29 -10.01
N GLY A 128 28.45 8.02 -9.05
CA GLY A 128 28.10 8.02 -7.62
C GLY A 128 27.12 6.90 -7.26
N ASP A 129 27.02 5.86 -8.09
CA ASP A 129 26.12 4.72 -7.95
C ASP A 129 26.88 3.41 -8.26
N PRO A 130 27.55 2.81 -7.26
CA PRO A 130 28.25 1.52 -7.40
C PRO A 130 27.30 0.36 -7.80
N VAL A 131 26.01 0.47 -7.48
CA VAL A 131 25.00 -0.54 -7.80
C VAL A 131 24.76 -0.58 -9.30
N ALA A 132 24.65 0.59 -9.93
CA ALA A 132 24.49 0.69 -11.38
C ALA A 132 25.64 -0.02 -12.10
N GLY A 133 26.90 0.21 -11.67
CA GLY A 133 28.07 -0.49 -12.19
C GLY A 133 27.99 -2.02 -12.01
N ARG A 134 27.61 -2.48 -10.81
CA ARG A 134 27.45 -3.92 -10.54
C ARG A 134 26.33 -4.56 -11.36
N ARG A 135 25.24 -3.84 -11.61
CA ARG A 135 24.12 -4.31 -12.44
C ARG A 135 24.58 -4.53 -13.88
N VAL A 136 25.39 -3.62 -14.42
CA VAL A 136 26.03 -3.76 -15.73
C VAL A 136 26.94 -5.00 -15.73
N GLN A 137 27.78 -5.19 -14.71
CA GLN A 137 28.63 -6.37 -14.55
C GLN A 137 27.82 -7.68 -14.64
N TYR A 138 26.72 -7.82 -13.87
CA TYR A 138 25.91 -9.04 -13.92
C TYR A 138 25.28 -9.30 -15.30
N HIS A 139 24.86 -8.25 -16.01
CA HIS A 139 24.34 -8.40 -17.37
C HIS A 139 25.44 -8.82 -18.35
N LEU A 140 26.62 -8.22 -18.24
CA LEU A 140 27.77 -8.55 -19.07
C LEU A 140 28.22 -10.00 -18.87
N GLU A 141 28.33 -10.43 -17.61
CA GLU A 141 28.64 -11.82 -17.26
C GLU A 141 27.60 -12.79 -17.79
N GLN A 142 26.30 -12.46 -17.71
CA GLN A 142 25.29 -13.31 -18.32
C GLN A 142 25.47 -13.37 -19.84
N MET A 143 25.64 -12.25 -20.53
CA MET A 143 25.79 -12.25 -22.00
C MET A 143 27.00 -13.06 -22.46
N LEU A 144 28.09 -13.02 -21.68
CA LEU A 144 29.26 -13.86 -21.87
C LEU A 144 28.93 -15.35 -21.73
N LEU A 145 28.22 -15.73 -20.67
CA LEU A 145 27.87 -17.14 -20.40
C LEU A 145 26.79 -17.67 -21.36
N ASP A 146 25.84 -16.83 -21.78
CA ASP A 146 24.83 -17.16 -22.81
C ASP A 146 25.51 -17.55 -24.14
N ALA A 147 26.71 -17.04 -24.41
CA ALA A 147 27.48 -17.31 -25.63
C ALA A 147 28.51 -18.45 -25.50
N ASP A 148 28.87 -18.89 -24.29
CA ASP A 148 29.77 -20.01 -24.05
C ASP A 148 28.97 -21.32 -24.04
N ASP A 149 29.58 -22.39 -24.52
CA ASP A 149 28.94 -23.69 -24.43
C ASP A 149 28.93 -24.19 -22.98
N LEU A 150 29.83 -23.73 -22.10
CA LEU A 150 30.05 -24.22 -20.73
C LEU A 150 30.53 -25.68 -20.69
N ALA A 151 31.28 -26.14 -21.70
CA ALA A 151 31.90 -27.46 -21.71
C ALA A 151 32.82 -27.72 -20.50
N ALA A 152 33.31 -26.65 -19.85
CA ALA A 152 33.99 -26.68 -18.56
C ALA A 152 33.49 -25.52 -17.67
N PRO A 153 33.60 -25.63 -16.32
CA PRO A 153 33.26 -24.53 -15.42
C PRO A 153 33.97 -23.22 -15.75
N ARG A 154 33.23 -22.11 -15.70
CA ARG A 154 33.69 -20.77 -16.08
C ARG A 154 33.52 -19.79 -14.93
N ARG A 155 34.61 -19.39 -14.29
CA ARG A 155 34.60 -18.35 -13.27
C ARG A 155 34.81 -16.99 -13.92
N LEU A 156 33.79 -16.15 -13.90
CA LEU A 156 33.89 -14.73 -14.25
C LEU A 156 34.18 -13.90 -12.99
N ALA A 157 33.73 -12.64 -12.88
CA ALA A 157 33.99 -11.87 -11.66
C ALA A 157 33.08 -12.32 -10.51
N ARG A 158 31.76 -12.20 -10.69
CA ARG A 158 30.75 -12.51 -9.66
C ARG A 158 29.90 -13.75 -9.99
N THR A 159 30.09 -14.34 -11.16
CA THR A 159 29.29 -15.47 -11.64
C THR A 159 30.16 -16.68 -11.95
N LEU A 160 29.73 -17.86 -11.49
CA LEU A 160 30.25 -19.15 -11.92
C LEU A 160 29.28 -19.79 -12.92
N GLY A 161 29.72 -19.99 -14.15
CA GLY A 161 29.02 -20.74 -15.19
C GLY A 161 29.36 -22.22 -15.16
N ILE A 162 28.36 -23.10 -15.17
CA ILE A 162 28.57 -24.57 -15.17
C ILE A 162 27.51 -25.30 -16.02
N ARG A 163 27.82 -26.54 -16.40
CA ARG A 163 26.85 -27.54 -16.87
C ARG A 163 26.58 -28.56 -15.78
N VAL A 164 25.33 -28.98 -15.68
CA VAL A 164 24.90 -30.02 -14.74
C VAL A 164 24.08 -31.04 -15.51
N ASP A 165 24.54 -32.29 -15.57
CA ASP A 165 23.71 -33.40 -16.07
C ASP A 165 22.58 -33.65 -15.07
N ALA A 166 21.36 -33.37 -15.46
CA ALA A 166 20.18 -33.51 -14.61
C ALA A 166 19.97 -34.96 -14.14
N ARG A 167 20.47 -35.95 -14.88
CA ARG A 167 20.39 -37.38 -14.50
C ARG A 167 21.52 -37.81 -13.58
N ASN A 168 22.63 -37.07 -13.56
CA ASN A 168 23.77 -37.36 -12.70
C ASN A 168 24.43 -36.06 -12.18
N PRO A 169 23.74 -35.30 -11.29
CA PRO A 169 24.28 -34.04 -10.81
C PRO A 169 25.49 -34.28 -9.90
N THR A 170 26.49 -33.42 -10.02
CA THR A 170 27.70 -33.42 -9.18
C THR A 170 27.70 -32.24 -8.21
N SER A 171 28.36 -32.41 -7.08
CA SER A 171 28.62 -31.29 -6.16
C SER A 171 29.73 -30.37 -6.69
N THR A 172 29.61 -29.08 -6.42
CA THR A 172 30.61 -28.06 -6.80
C THR A 172 30.97 -27.18 -5.61
N GLU A 173 32.27 -27.01 -5.37
CA GLU A 173 32.81 -26.00 -4.46
C GLU A 173 32.88 -24.63 -5.14
N LEU A 174 32.61 -23.57 -4.38
CA LEU A 174 32.46 -22.24 -4.93
C LEU A 174 33.67 -21.36 -4.61
N PRO A 175 34.30 -20.76 -5.64
CA PRO A 175 35.40 -19.84 -5.43
C PRO A 175 34.97 -18.60 -4.63
N GLN A 176 35.89 -18.07 -3.83
CA GLN A 176 35.67 -16.82 -3.09
C GLN A 176 35.31 -15.66 -4.04
N GLY A 177 34.33 -14.84 -3.66
CA GLY A 177 33.90 -13.66 -4.43
C GLY A 177 32.85 -13.94 -5.52
N VAL A 178 32.45 -15.20 -5.72
CA VAL A 178 31.30 -15.55 -6.57
C VAL A 178 30.02 -15.32 -5.78
N ASP A 179 29.09 -14.53 -6.34
CA ASP A 179 27.81 -14.23 -5.72
C ASP A 179 26.66 -15.08 -6.29
N GLN A 180 26.80 -15.57 -7.52
CA GLN A 180 25.77 -16.34 -8.21
C GLN A 180 26.33 -17.47 -9.07
N ILE A 181 25.53 -18.53 -9.22
CA ILE A 181 25.76 -19.61 -10.17
C ILE A 181 24.80 -19.44 -11.34
N TYR A 182 25.31 -19.64 -12.54
CA TYR A 182 24.57 -19.73 -13.78
C TYR A 182 24.80 -21.14 -14.34
N ALA A 183 23.74 -21.92 -14.50
CA ALA A 183 23.87 -23.32 -14.86
C ALA A 183 22.98 -23.72 -16.02
N TYR A 184 23.56 -24.43 -16.99
CA TYR A 184 22.82 -25.22 -17.97
C TYR A 184 22.49 -26.58 -17.37
N LEU A 185 21.19 -26.87 -17.26
CA LEU A 185 20.70 -28.19 -16.93
C LEU A 185 20.64 -29.00 -18.22
N MET A 186 21.45 -30.05 -18.28
CA MET A 186 21.61 -30.91 -19.44
C MET A 186 20.76 -32.18 -19.27
N MET A 187 20.01 -32.56 -20.30
CA MET A 187 19.35 -33.87 -20.40
C MET A 187 19.54 -34.40 -21.82
N ASP A 188 19.95 -35.67 -21.96
CA ASP A 188 20.20 -36.28 -23.28
C ASP A 188 21.12 -35.46 -24.22
N GLY A 189 22.07 -34.73 -23.63
CA GLY A 189 23.02 -33.89 -24.36
C GLY A 189 22.47 -32.55 -24.84
N GLN A 190 21.23 -32.20 -24.50
CA GLN A 190 20.59 -30.92 -24.80
C GLN A 190 20.47 -30.04 -23.56
N ILE A 191 20.43 -28.72 -23.73
CA ILE A 191 20.13 -27.76 -22.67
C ILE A 191 18.61 -27.74 -22.49
N GLU A 192 18.11 -28.27 -21.39
CA GLU A 192 16.68 -28.29 -21.08
C GLU A 192 16.24 -27.00 -20.37
N ALA A 193 17.10 -26.46 -19.51
CA ALA A 193 16.81 -25.25 -18.75
C ALA A 193 18.08 -24.48 -18.38
N VAL A 194 17.91 -23.18 -18.17
CA VAL A 194 18.92 -22.30 -17.58
C VAL A 194 18.48 -21.93 -16.18
N VAL A 195 19.30 -22.28 -15.20
CA VAL A 195 19.06 -21.98 -13.79
C VAL A 195 20.05 -20.93 -13.30
N GLN A 196 19.57 -20.03 -12.45
CA GLN A 196 20.45 -19.16 -11.68
C GLN A 196 20.12 -19.28 -10.19
N PHE A 197 21.12 -19.24 -9.31
CA PHE A 197 20.89 -19.04 -7.88
C PHE A 197 22.01 -18.32 -7.14
N GLY A 198 21.71 -17.80 -5.95
CA GLY A 198 22.67 -17.11 -5.10
C GLY A 198 23.63 -18.09 -4.45
N VAL A 199 24.88 -17.67 -4.25
CA VAL A 199 25.90 -18.48 -3.60
C VAL A 199 25.92 -18.22 -2.10
N LEU A 200 25.39 -19.15 -1.31
CA LEU A 200 25.53 -19.16 0.15
C LEU A 200 26.57 -20.18 0.62
N GLY A 201 26.68 -21.34 -0.04
CA GLY A 201 27.54 -22.47 0.35
C GLY A 201 27.73 -23.47 -0.78
N THR A 202 28.21 -24.68 -0.46
CA THR A 202 28.39 -25.72 -1.48
C THR A 202 27.07 -26.05 -2.16
N VAL A 203 27.13 -26.37 -3.46
CA VAL A 203 25.97 -26.90 -4.16
C VAL A 203 26.15 -28.39 -4.29
N THR A 204 25.26 -29.14 -3.65
CA THR A 204 25.32 -30.59 -3.61
C THR A 204 24.44 -31.20 -4.70
N ARG A 205 24.57 -32.51 -4.92
CA ARG A 205 23.67 -33.25 -5.80
C ARG A 205 22.20 -33.08 -5.41
N ASP A 206 21.92 -33.18 -4.11
CA ASP A 206 20.55 -33.11 -3.59
C ASP A 206 19.90 -31.75 -3.87
N HIS A 207 20.68 -30.67 -3.79
CA HIS A 207 20.21 -29.32 -4.11
C HIS A 207 19.81 -29.14 -5.56
N TRP A 208 20.61 -29.70 -6.48
CA TRP A 208 20.25 -29.68 -7.89
C TRP A 208 18.94 -30.42 -8.13
N ILE A 209 18.73 -31.55 -7.44
CA ILE A 209 17.49 -32.32 -7.54
C ILE A 209 16.29 -31.54 -7.01
N GLU A 210 16.41 -30.91 -5.85
CA GLU A 210 15.35 -30.05 -5.27
C GLU A 210 15.01 -28.87 -6.19
N LEU A 211 16.01 -28.24 -6.78
CA LEU A 211 15.81 -27.13 -7.70
C LEU A 211 15.13 -27.60 -9.00
N ILE A 212 15.55 -28.73 -9.57
CA ILE A 212 14.92 -29.33 -10.76
C ILE A 212 13.46 -29.67 -10.48
N ALA A 213 13.14 -30.18 -9.28
CA ALA A 213 11.78 -30.49 -8.88
C ALA A 213 10.91 -29.23 -8.75
N SER A 214 11.43 -28.16 -8.15
CA SER A 214 10.68 -26.91 -7.93
C SER A 214 10.39 -26.10 -9.21
N GLN A 215 11.19 -26.25 -10.27
CA GLN A 215 10.95 -25.54 -11.54
C GLN A 215 9.85 -26.16 -12.41
N LYS A 216 9.47 -27.42 -12.17
CA LYS A 216 8.45 -28.12 -12.98
C LYS A 216 7.00 -27.73 -12.67
N ASP A 217 6.76 -26.97 -11.60
CA ASP A 217 5.41 -26.46 -11.25
C ASP A 217 4.97 -25.24 -12.08
N VAL A 218 5.79 -24.75 -13.01
CA VAL A 218 5.44 -23.63 -13.91
C VAL A 218 5.36 -24.10 -15.36
N GLY A 219 4.31 -24.87 -15.69
CA GLY A 219 3.78 -24.99 -17.04
C GLY A 219 4.29 -26.16 -17.91
N ALA A 220 3.34 -27.06 -18.22
CA ALA A 220 3.29 -28.06 -19.31
C ALA A 220 4.07 -29.39 -19.16
N ASP A 221 3.25 -30.43 -18.92
CA ASP A 221 3.25 -31.80 -19.46
C ASP A 221 4.55 -32.34 -20.10
N THR A 222 5.31 -33.15 -19.35
CA THR A 222 5.99 -34.34 -19.86
C THR A 222 6.22 -35.34 -18.72
N SER A 223 5.89 -36.60 -19.01
CA SER A 223 6.06 -37.76 -18.14
C SER A 223 7.49 -37.89 -17.60
N ASN A 224 7.67 -37.94 -16.27
CA ASN A 224 8.87 -38.56 -15.72
C ASN A 224 8.65 -39.08 -14.28
N THR A 225 8.47 -40.39 -14.18
CA THR A 225 8.32 -41.20 -12.96
C THR A 225 9.54 -41.13 -12.03
N LEU A 226 10.70 -40.69 -12.54
CA LEU A 226 11.95 -40.55 -11.76
C LEU A 226 11.92 -39.42 -10.72
N ALA A 227 11.12 -38.36 -10.92
CA ALA A 227 11.04 -37.25 -9.96
C ALA A 227 10.25 -37.63 -8.70
N ALA A 228 9.23 -38.48 -8.84
CA ALA A 228 8.36 -38.90 -7.73
C ALA A 228 9.07 -39.84 -6.74
N GLU A 229 9.93 -40.74 -7.22
CA GLU A 229 10.73 -41.63 -6.36
C GLU A 229 11.90 -40.89 -5.68
N ALA A 230 12.53 -39.92 -6.35
CA ALA A 230 13.56 -39.06 -5.73
C ALA A 230 13.00 -38.16 -4.63
N LEU A 231 11.79 -37.60 -4.83
CA LEU A 231 11.09 -36.76 -3.84
C LEU A 231 10.81 -37.49 -2.52
N LEU A 232 10.43 -38.77 -2.58
CA LEU A 232 10.15 -39.61 -1.41
C LEU A 232 11.40 -39.93 -0.58
N THR A 233 12.60 -39.90 -1.19
CA THR A 233 13.86 -40.27 -0.50
C THR A 233 14.61 -39.05 0.06
N ILE A 234 14.39 -37.86 -0.52
CA ILE A 234 15.02 -36.59 -0.11
C ILE A 234 14.27 -35.94 1.07
N ALA A 235 12.93 -36.05 1.11
CA ALA A 235 12.09 -35.45 2.15
C ALA A 235 12.41 -35.93 3.59
N GLU A 236 13.12 -37.06 3.75
CA GLU A 236 13.46 -37.64 5.05
C GLU A 236 14.87 -37.31 5.55
N ARG A 237 15.73 -36.62 4.76
CA ARG A 237 17.12 -36.31 5.14
C ARG A 237 17.33 -34.81 5.43
N ARG A 238 18.08 -34.51 6.50
CA ARG A 238 18.50 -33.13 6.78
C ARG A 238 19.50 -32.66 5.72
N PRO A 239 19.37 -31.43 5.19
CA PRO A 239 20.32 -30.89 4.23
C PRO A 239 21.71 -30.77 4.87
N ASP A 240 22.76 -30.98 4.06
CA ASP A 240 24.15 -30.75 4.45
C ASP A 240 24.29 -29.31 5.00
N PRO A 241 24.76 -29.10 6.24
CA PRO A 241 24.85 -27.77 6.83
C PRO A 241 25.62 -26.76 5.96
N ASP A 242 26.66 -27.17 5.24
CA ASP A 242 27.52 -26.26 4.48
C ASP A 242 27.04 -25.94 3.07
N SER A 243 25.94 -26.57 2.71
CA SER A 243 25.26 -26.39 1.44
C SER A 243 24.46 -25.07 1.40
N HIS A 244 24.01 -24.61 0.22
CA HIS A 244 23.09 -23.46 0.07
C HIS A 244 21.89 -23.47 1.03
N PHE A 245 21.00 -24.46 0.93
CA PHE A 245 19.81 -24.56 1.78
C PHE A 245 20.16 -24.85 3.24
N GLY A 246 21.19 -25.67 3.53
CA GLY A 246 21.67 -25.87 4.90
C GLY A 246 22.15 -24.57 5.55
N LYS A 247 22.85 -23.71 4.81
CA LYS A 247 23.21 -22.37 5.28
C LYS A 247 22.01 -21.46 5.47
N LEU A 248 21.08 -21.47 4.53
CA LEU A 248 19.84 -20.69 4.65
C LEU A 248 19.05 -21.11 5.90
N GLU A 249 18.95 -22.42 6.16
CA GLU A 249 18.34 -22.96 7.39
C GLU A 249 19.09 -22.55 8.66
N ARG A 250 20.43 -22.56 8.64
CA ARG A 250 21.25 -22.06 9.75
C ARG A 250 21.03 -20.57 10.00
N LEU A 251 21.03 -19.74 8.95
CA LEU A 251 20.73 -18.31 9.06
C LEU A 251 19.31 -18.10 9.61
N ALA A 252 18.34 -18.89 9.15
CA ALA A 252 16.98 -18.84 9.68
C ALA A 252 16.92 -19.29 11.14
N ALA A 253 17.71 -20.28 11.55
CA ALA A 253 17.81 -20.71 12.95
C ALA A 253 18.48 -19.63 13.83
N GLN A 254 19.53 -18.98 13.34
CA GLN A 254 20.17 -17.85 14.02
C GLN A 254 19.22 -16.67 14.18
N ALA A 255 18.46 -16.33 13.12
CA ALA A 255 17.43 -15.30 13.19
C ALA A 255 16.33 -15.66 14.20
N ARG A 256 15.85 -16.91 14.22
CA ARG A 256 14.90 -17.39 15.24
C ARG A 256 15.46 -17.26 16.66
N GLU A 257 16.73 -17.59 16.85
CA GLU A 257 17.37 -17.48 18.17
C GLU A 257 17.52 -16.02 18.60
N LEU A 258 17.96 -15.14 17.70
CA LEU A 258 18.03 -13.69 17.94
C LEU A 258 16.66 -13.14 18.36
N VAL A 259 15.61 -13.47 17.60
CA VAL A 259 14.23 -13.07 17.87
C VAL A 259 13.72 -13.66 19.19
N ARG A 260 14.11 -14.89 19.56
CA ARG A 260 13.75 -15.51 20.84
C ARG A 260 14.46 -14.84 22.02
N SER A 261 15.72 -14.48 21.85
CA SER A 261 16.59 -13.89 22.86
C SER A 261 16.40 -12.38 23.05
N SER A 262 15.66 -11.70 22.16
CA SER A 262 15.38 -10.27 22.33
C SER A 262 14.55 -10.04 23.60
N ALA A 263 15.15 -9.33 24.55
CA ALA A 263 14.51 -8.96 25.81
C ALA A 263 13.47 -7.86 25.54
N GLU A 264 12.23 -8.27 25.27
CA GLU A 264 11.09 -7.38 25.19
C GLU A 264 9.99 -7.87 26.13
N PRO A 265 9.28 -6.98 26.84
CA PRO A 265 8.14 -7.39 27.66
C PRO A 265 7.11 -8.09 26.78
N ALA A 266 6.88 -9.36 27.08
CA ALA A 266 5.87 -10.20 26.44
C ALA A 266 4.50 -9.77 26.96
N GLU A 267 3.75 -9.00 26.16
CA GLU A 267 2.31 -8.88 26.35
C GLU A 267 1.59 -9.90 25.45
N PRO A 268 0.50 -10.52 25.94
CA PRO A 268 -0.19 -11.56 25.20
C PRO A 268 -0.90 -11.00 23.96
N PRO A 269 -1.12 -11.84 22.93
CA PRO A 269 -1.79 -11.42 21.70
C PRO A 269 -3.21 -10.94 22.00
N VAL A 270 -3.59 -9.83 21.36
CA VAL A 270 -4.95 -9.29 21.42
C VAL A 270 -5.94 -10.31 20.86
N ALA A 271 -7.02 -10.54 21.61
CA ALA A 271 -8.06 -11.51 21.25
C ALA A 271 -8.64 -11.25 19.85
N PRO A 272 -8.97 -12.31 19.09
CA PRO A 272 -9.51 -12.16 17.74
C PRO A 272 -10.84 -11.40 17.77
N ARG A 273 -10.95 -10.36 16.95
CA ARG A 273 -12.22 -9.67 16.67
C ARG A 273 -13.19 -10.68 16.05
N ARG A 274 -14.26 -11.01 16.78
CA ARG A 274 -15.34 -11.89 16.32
C ARG A 274 -15.96 -11.39 15.01
N ALA A 275 -16.26 -12.33 14.13
CA ALA A 275 -16.97 -12.09 12.88
C ALA A 275 -18.35 -11.48 13.13
N ARG A 276 -18.75 -10.54 12.27
CA ARG A 276 -20.13 -10.02 12.22
C ARG A 276 -21.08 -11.18 11.88
N ALA A 277 -22.11 -11.34 12.71
CA ALA A 277 -23.16 -12.32 12.50
C ALA A 277 -23.93 -12.02 11.19
N ARG A 278 -24.35 -13.09 10.51
CA ARG A 278 -25.25 -13.02 9.35
C ARG A 278 -26.65 -12.61 9.80
N HIS A 279 -27.32 -11.82 8.96
CA HIS A 279 -28.69 -11.36 9.15
C HIS A 279 -29.67 -12.53 9.36
N ASP A 280 -30.32 -12.56 10.52
CA ASP A 280 -31.60 -13.22 10.71
C ASP A 280 -32.74 -12.31 10.23
N LYS A 281 -33.84 -12.91 9.77
CA LYS A 281 -35.02 -12.23 9.21
C LYS A 281 -35.94 -11.58 10.27
N ASP A 282 -35.55 -11.61 11.54
CA ASP A 282 -36.30 -11.01 12.65
C ASP A 282 -35.63 -9.72 13.13
N ARG A 283 -36.33 -8.58 13.03
CA ARG A 283 -35.83 -7.26 13.46
C ARG A 283 -35.50 -7.23 14.94
N THR A 284 -36.28 -7.91 15.78
CA THR A 284 -36.04 -7.96 17.23
C THR A 284 -34.70 -8.62 17.53
N SER A 285 -34.45 -9.81 16.97
CA SER A 285 -33.18 -10.52 17.11
C SER A 285 -32.00 -9.72 16.56
N PHE A 286 -32.18 -9.02 15.44
CA PHE A 286 -31.16 -8.14 14.85
C PHE A 286 -30.74 -7.02 15.83
N TRP A 287 -31.70 -6.31 16.42
CA TRP A 287 -31.42 -5.21 17.36
C TRP A 287 -30.87 -5.70 18.69
N ASN A 288 -31.38 -6.80 19.22
CA ASN A 288 -30.81 -7.44 20.42
C ASN A 288 -29.32 -7.79 20.23
N GLY A 289 -28.91 -8.12 19.00
CA GLY A 289 -27.50 -8.34 18.65
C GLY A 289 -26.61 -7.11 18.83
N TYR A 290 -27.11 -5.91 18.52
CA TYR A 290 -26.39 -4.66 18.76
C TYR A 290 -26.27 -4.36 20.27
N PHE A 291 -27.37 -4.52 21.01
CA PHE A 291 -27.41 -4.30 22.46
C PHE A 291 -26.76 -5.42 23.30
N ALA A 292 -26.22 -6.46 22.65
CA ALA A 292 -25.37 -7.43 23.32
C ALA A 292 -24.11 -6.79 23.94
N THR A 293 -23.69 -5.63 23.41
CA THR A 293 -22.68 -4.76 24.04
C THR A 293 -23.37 -3.56 24.67
N GLU A 294 -22.90 -3.12 25.84
CA GLU A 294 -23.35 -1.89 26.48
C GLU A 294 -22.83 -0.67 25.71
N ASP A 295 -23.66 0.36 25.62
CA ASP A 295 -23.41 1.59 24.87
C ASP A 295 -22.81 1.35 23.47
N PRO A 296 -23.53 0.66 22.57
CA PRO A 296 -22.97 0.21 21.29
C PRO A 296 -22.53 1.35 20.34
N TRP A 297 -23.00 2.57 20.60
CA TRP A 297 -22.72 3.76 19.79
C TRP A 297 -21.95 4.86 20.54
N ASN A 298 -21.52 4.62 21.79
CA ASN A 298 -20.85 5.61 22.63
C ASN A 298 -21.67 6.91 22.81
N TYR A 299 -22.92 6.76 23.23
CA TYR A 299 -23.88 7.82 23.52
C TYR A 299 -23.34 8.85 24.52
N GLY A 300 -22.39 8.46 25.37
CA GLY A 300 -21.70 9.36 26.30
C GLY A 300 -20.68 10.31 25.67
N SER A 301 -20.37 10.17 24.37
CA SER A 301 -19.39 11.04 23.71
C SER A 301 -19.86 12.49 23.65
N SER A 302 -18.92 13.45 23.66
CA SER A 302 -19.24 14.88 23.55
C SER A 302 -20.02 15.23 22.28
N TYR A 303 -19.79 14.49 21.19
CA TYR A 303 -20.51 14.65 19.92
C TYR A 303 -22.00 14.28 20.06
N GLU A 304 -22.29 13.13 20.68
CA GLU A 304 -23.68 12.70 20.92
C GLU A 304 -24.38 13.60 21.94
N GLN A 305 -23.68 14.03 23.00
CA GLN A 305 -24.23 14.94 24.00
C GLN A 305 -24.59 16.31 23.41
N GLU A 306 -23.73 16.91 22.57
CA GLU A 306 -24.09 18.16 21.88
C GLU A 306 -25.31 17.95 20.98
N LYS A 307 -25.41 16.83 20.26
CA LYS A 307 -26.58 16.51 19.43
C LYS A 307 -27.86 16.38 20.26
N TYR A 308 -27.81 15.86 21.49
CA TYR A 308 -28.95 15.84 22.41
C TYR A 308 -29.33 17.24 22.90
N GLU A 309 -28.35 18.07 23.26
CA GLU A 309 -28.60 19.47 23.64
C GLU A 309 -29.35 20.23 22.54
N ARG A 310 -28.92 20.07 21.28
CA ARG A 310 -29.59 20.67 20.12
C ARG A 310 -31.02 20.16 19.90
N GLN A 311 -31.27 18.89 20.17
CA GLN A 311 -32.63 18.34 20.12
C GLN A 311 -33.54 18.95 21.20
N LEU A 312 -32.99 19.32 22.35
CA LEU A 312 -33.75 20.02 23.40
C LEU A 312 -33.97 21.51 23.08
N GLU A 313 -33.09 22.13 22.29
CA GLU A 313 -33.24 23.54 21.83
C GLU A 313 -34.47 23.75 20.94
N ILE A 314 -34.89 22.73 20.19
CA ILE A 314 -35.99 22.82 19.22
C ILE A 314 -37.35 22.40 19.79
N LEU A 315 -37.45 22.10 21.10
CA LEU A 315 -38.73 21.75 21.73
C LEU A 315 -39.80 22.84 21.49
N PRO A 316 -41.08 22.47 21.34
CA PRO A 316 -42.17 23.45 21.23
C PRO A 316 -42.24 24.35 22.46
N ALA A 317 -42.72 25.58 22.28
CA ALA A 317 -42.92 26.50 23.38
C ALA A 317 -44.15 26.10 24.22
N GLY A 318 -44.06 26.26 25.54
CA GLY A 318 -45.14 25.91 26.46
C GLY A 318 -45.01 24.51 27.08
N PRO A 319 -45.98 24.12 27.92
CA PRO A 319 -45.95 22.81 28.57
C PRO A 319 -46.23 21.68 27.58
N ILE A 320 -45.45 20.60 27.67
CA ILE A 320 -45.67 19.36 26.90
C ILE A 320 -46.29 18.34 27.86
N GLY A 321 -47.53 17.92 27.60
CA GLY A 321 -48.25 16.98 28.46
C GLY A 321 -47.77 15.54 28.26
N ARG A 322 -48.09 14.95 27.10
CA ARG A 322 -47.78 13.57 26.74
C ARG A 322 -46.74 13.52 25.63
N ALA A 323 -45.60 12.88 25.91
CA ALA A 323 -44.54 12.66 24.93
C ALA A 323 -44.29 11.17 24.69
N LEU A 324 -43.95 10.82 23.45
CA LEU A 324 -43.53 9.48 23.04
C LEU A 324 -42.11 9.56 22.46
N GLU A 325 -41.17 8.80 23.03
CA GLU A 325 -39.83 8.61 22.48
C GLU A 325 -39.74 7.21 21.85
N LEU A 326 -39.53 7.18 20.54
CA LEU A 326 -39.35 5.98 19.74
C LEU A 326 -37.86 5.68 19.55
N ALA A 327 -37.48 4.41 19.73
CA ALA A 327 -36.09 3.95 19.72
C ALA A 327 -35.21 4.68 20.74
N CYS A 328 -35.66 4.68 22.01
CA CYS A 328 -34.95 5.35 23.10
C CYS A 328 -33.59 4.71 23.46
N ALA A 329 -33.27 3.55 22.87
CA ALA A 329 -32.08 2.77 23.15
C ALA A 329 -31.90 2.57 24.65
N GLU A 330 -30.71 2.88 25.18
CA GLU A 330 -30.42 2.74 26.61
C GLU A 330 -30.88 3.96 27.44
N GLY A 331 -31.66 4.89 26.91
CA GLY A 331 -32.29 5.96 27.68
C GLY A 331 -31.38 7.16 28.03
N HIS A 332 -30.30 7.38 27.28
CA HIS A 332 -29.43 8.54 27.46
C HIS A 332 -30.15 9.86 27.18
N PHE A 333 -30.89 9.95 26.06
CA PHE A 333 -31.70 11.11 25.73
C PHE A 333 -32.97 11.19 26.59
N THR A 334 -33.63 10.05 26.81
CA THR A 334 -34.78 9.89 27.71
C THR A 334 -34.59 10.58 29.06
N ARG A 335 -33.44 10.38 29.71
CA ARG A 335 -33.12 11.02 31.00
C ARG A 335 -33.09 12.55 30.93
N GLN A 336 -32.70 13.11 29.79
CA GLN A 336 -32.65 14.56 29.57
C GLN A 336 -34.01 15.15 29.15
N LEU A 337 -34.82 14.37 28.43
CA LEU A 337 -36.15 14.77 27.98
C LEU A 337 -37.18 14.73 29.11
N ALA A 338 -37.10 13.73 30.00
CA ALA A 338 -38.10 13.50 31.05
C ALA A 338 -38.44 14.74 31.91
N PRO A 339 -37.47 15.58 32.35
CA PRO A 339 -37.78 16.78 33.12
C PRO A 339 -38.52 17.89 32.34
N ARG A 340 -38.68 17.75 31.02
CA ARG A 340 -39.29 18.76 30.13
C ARG A 340 -40.75 18.45 29.77
N VAL A 341 -41.27 17.29 30.19
CA VAL A 341 -42.59 16.79 29.78
C VAL A 341 -43.39 16.27 30.99
N GLY A 342 -44.72 16.27 30.89
CA GLY A 342 -45.60 15.79 31.96
C GLY A 342 -45.56 14.28 32.15
N HIS A 343 -45.68 13.51 31.05
CA HIS A 343 -45.58 12.05 30.99
C HIS A 343 -44.81 11.65 29.75
N LEU A 344 -43.80 10.78 29.90
CA LEU A 344 -42.97 10.28 28.80
C LEU A 344 -43.16 8.78 28.64
N THR A 345 -43.62 8.34 27.47
CA THR A 345 -43.56 6.93 27.07
C THR A 345 -42.29 6.71 26.26
N ALA A 346 -41.30 6.00 26.79
CA ALA A 346 -40.04 5.70 26.12
C ALA A 346 -40.02 4.24 25.65
N THR A 347 -39.78 4.03 24.36
CA THR A 347 -39.90 2.71 23.74
C THR A 347 -38.73 2.35 22.83
N ASP A 348 -38.44 1.05 22.75
CA ASP A 348 -37.44 0.47 21.87
C ASP A 348 -37.86 -0.96 21.50
N ILE A 349 -37.45 -1.44 20.34
CA ILE A 349 -37.73 -2.83 19.91
C ILE A 349 -36.94 -3.85 20.75
N SER A 350 -35.83 -3.42 21.36
CA SER A 350 -34.96 -4.26 22.18
C SER A 350 -35.36 -4.23 23.66
N ALA A 351 -35.80 -5.38 24.18
CA ALA A 351 -36.04 -5.54 25.61
C ALA A 351 -34.78 -5.31 26.46
N ILE A 352 -33.59 -5.63 25.91
CA ILE A 352 -32.29 -5.42 26.57
C ILE A 352 -32.03 -3.92 26.74
N ALA A 353 -32.31 -3.13 25.70
CA ALA A 353 -32.14 -1.67 25.73
C ALA A 353 -33.09 -1.04 26.76
N ILE A 354 -34.35 -1.47 26.77
CA ILE A 354 -35.38 -0.99 27.71
C ILE A 354 -35.03 -1.29 29.16
N GLU A 355 -34.47 -2.47 29.46
CA GLU A 355 -34.04 -2.79 30.83
C GLU A 355 -32.94 -1.82 31.30
N ARG A 356 -31.97 -1.52 30.45
CA ARG A 356 -30.90 -0.54 30.74
C ARG A 356 -31.44 0.88 30.85
N ALA A 357 -32.37 1.28 29.98
CA ALA A 357 -33.02 2.58 30.03
C ALA A 357 -33.79 2.78 31.35
N ARG A 358 -34.53 1.76 31.79
CA ARG A 358 -35.24 1.77 33.08
C ARG A 358 -34.29 1.92 34.25
N ALA A 359 -33.17 1.19 34.25
CA ALA A 359 -32.16 1.32 35.30
C ALA A 359 -31.56 2.74 35.33
N ARG A 360 -31.20 3.27 34.16
CA ARG A 360 -30.58 4.59 33.98
C ARG A 360 -31.51 5.75 34.34
N CYS A 361 -32.83 5.58 34.22
CA CYS A 361 -33.81 6.63 34.53
C CYS A 361 -34.66 6.30 35.76
N SER A 362 -34.16 5.45 36.67
CA SER A 362 -34.92 4.98 37.85
C SER A 362 -35.35 6.08 38.83
N ASP A 363 -34.73 7.26 38.74
CA ASP A 363 -35.04 8.46 39.52
C ASP A 363 -36.11 9.36 38.89
N GLN A 364 -36.63 9.02 37.70
CA GLN A 364 -37.62 9.81 36.96
C GLN A 364 -39.01 9.13 37.01
N PRO A 365 -39.94 9.61 37.87
CA PRO A 365 -41.23 8.94 38.08
C PRO A 365 -42.24 9.14 36.95
N ASN A 366 -41.99 10.08 36.03
CA ASN A 366 -42.90 10.43 34.94
C ASN A 366 -42.63 9.65 33.64
N ILE A 367 -41.84 8.58 33.70
CA ILE A 367 -41.47 7.76 32.54
C ILE A 367 -42.13 6.39 32.60
N GLU A 368 -42.76 6.01 31.50
CA GLU A 368 -43.25 4.67 31.23
C GLU A 368 -42.40 4.03 30.13
N PHE A 369 -41.90 2.81 30.36
CA PHE A 369 -41.04 2.10 29.41
C PHE A 369 -41.78 0.94 28.74
N GLY A 370 -41.66 0.81 27.42
CA GLY A 370 -42.30 -0.24 26.64
C GLY A 370 -41.41 -0.85 25.56
N VAL A 371 -41.60 -2.14 25.27
CA VAL A 371 -41.00 -2.78 24.08
C VAL A 371 -41.97 -2.59 22.92
N LEU A 372 -41.52 -1.94 21.85
CA LEU A 372 -42.37 -1.56 20.71
C LEU A 372 -41.55 -1.51 19.42
N ASP A 373 -42.02 -2.19 18.37
CA ASP A 373 -41.54 -2.03 17.01
C ASP A 373 -42.39 -0.96 16.31
N PHE A 374 -41.88 0.26 16.19
CA PHE A 374 -42.66 1.36 15.62
C PHE A 374 -43.00 1.15 14.13
N SER A 375 -42.35 0.21 13.43
CA SER A 375 -42.72 -0.11 12.06
C SER A 375 -43.92 -1.05 12.00
N ALA A 376 -43.98 -2.06 12.88
CA ALA A 376 -45.04 -3.06 12.92
C ALA A 376 -46.23 -2.68 13.81
N ASP A 377 -45.99 -2.13 14.99
CA ASP A 377 -46.98 -1.99 16.07
C ASP A 377 -47.79 -0.70 15.98
N THR A 378 -49.00 -0.69 16.56
CA THR A 378 -49.81 0.53 16.69
C THR A 378 -49.19 1.48 17.72
N LEU A 379 -49.13 2.76 17.38
CA LEU A 379 -48.58 3.79 18.28
C LEU A 379 -49.68 4.33 19.21
N PRO A 380 -49.33 4.72 20.45
CA PRO A 380 -50.28 5.40 21.32
C PRO A 380 -50.64 6.78 20.75
N GLY A 381 -51.93 7.10 20.68
CA GLY A 381 -52.44 8.34 20.10
C GLY A 381 -52.50 9.51 21.09
N GLU A 382 -52.91 10.67 20.58
CA GLU A 382 -53.05 11.93 21.32
C GLU A 382 -51.74 12.38 21.98
N MET A 383 -50.64 12.30 21.23
CA MET A 383 -49.33 12.76 21.68
C MET A 383 -49.13 14.25 21.38
N ASP A 384 -48.70 15.01 22.39
CA ASP A 384 -48.28 16.41 22.22
C ASP A 384 -46.90 16.49 21.55
N LEU A 385 -46.07 15.47 21.77
CA LEU A 385 -44.72 15.35 21.23
C LEU A 385 -44.38 13.90 20.88
N ILE A 386 -43.82 13.67 19.70
CA ILE A 386 -43.16 12.41 19.33
C ILE A 386 -41.70 12.71 18.98
N PHE A 387 -40.77 11.98 19.59
CA PHE A 387 -39.35 11.95 19.22
C PHE A 387 -39.02 10.64 18.52
N CYS A 388 -38.35 10.72 17.37
CA CYS A 388 -37.80 9.56 16.68
C CYS A 388 -36.52 9.98 15.94
N SER A 389 -35.37 9.71 16.55
CA SER A 389 -34.07 10.19 16.09
C SER A 389 -33.12 9.02 15.84
N GLU A 390 -32.20 9.18 14.89
CA GLU A 390 -31.11 8.23 14.58
C GLU A 390 -31.52 6.77 14.26
N VAL A 391 -32.80 6.52 13.95
CA VAL A 391 -33.30 5.18 13.64
C VAL A 391 -33.98 5.04 12.27
N LEU A 392 -34.56 6.10 11.70
CA LEU A 392 -35.40 6.00 10.49
C LEU A 392 -34.63 5.53 9.24
N TYR A 393 -33.32 5.77 9.17
CA TYR A 393 -32.47 5.27 8.08
C TYR A 393 -32.13 3.77 8.18
N TYR A 394 -32.63 3.06 9.20
CA TYR A 394 -32.58 1.59 9.29
C TYR A 394 -33.83 0.90 8.74
N LEU A 395 -34.85 1.65 8.30
CA LEU A 395 -35.98 1.07 7.57
C LEU A 395 -35.52 0.53 6.21
N ASP A 396 -36.24 -0.47 5.70
CA ASP A 396 -35.81 -1.23 4.52
C ASP A 396 -35.81 -0.36 3.25
N ASP A 397 -36.82 0.50 3.11
CA ASP A 397 -36.98 1.37 1.96
C ASP A 397 -37.85 2.61 2.23
N LEU A 398 -37.95 3.50 1.23
CA LEU A 398 -38.77 4.71 1.30
C LEU A 398 -40.28 4.42 1.36
N ALA A 399 -40.73 3.23 0.93
CA ALA A 399 -42.14 2.87 1.02
C ALA A 399 -42.52 2.50 2.45
N GLU A 400 -41.65 1.81 3.19
CA GLU A 400 -41.78 1.60 4.62
C GLU A 400 -41.73 2.92 5.38
N LEU A 401 -40.76 3.79 5.06
CA LEU A 401 -40.67 5.12 5.67
C LEU A 401 -41.97 5.90 5.54
N ARG A 402 -42.58 5.96 4.34
CA ARG A 402 -43.88 6.63 4.12
C ARG A 402 -45.01 6.05 4.98
N ARG A 403 -45.06 4.73 5.16
CA ARG A 403 -46.06 4.09 6.05
C ARG A 403 -45.84 4.50 7.50
N VAL A 404 -44.58 4.53 7.93
CA VAL A 404 -44.20 4.89 9.29
C VAL A 404 -44.46 6.37 9.59
N THR A 405 -44.13 7.28 8.68
CA THR A 405 -44.39 8.73 8.87
C THR A 405 -45.89 9.03 8.96
N GLN A 406 -46.72 8.31 8.21
CA GLN A 406 -48.18 8.40 8.34
C GLN A 406 -48.66 7.99 9.73
N LYS A 407 -48.13 6.90 10.31
CA LYS A 407 -48.44 6.47 11.68
C LYS A 407 -48.05 7.54 12.71
N PHE A 408 -46.91 8.21 12.54
CA PHE A 408 -46.50 9.30 13.42
C PHE A 408 -47.47 10.47 13.36
N ALA A 409 -47.90 10.84 12.16
CA ALA A 409 -48.87 11.90 11.96
C ALA A 409 -50.21 11.56 12.65
N GLU A 410 -50.70 10.33 12.51
CA GLU A 410 -51.94 9.85 13.15
C GLU A 410 -51.87 9.77 14.69
N ALA A 411 -50.69 9.48 15.25
CA ALA A 411 -50.48 9.42 16.69
C ALA A 411 -50.41 10.80 17.36
N LEU A 412 -50.07 11.85 16.61
CA LEU A 412 -50.01 13.23 17.13
C LEU A 412 -51.41 13.81 17.33
N ALA A 413 -51.59 14.51 18.46
CA ALA A 413 -52.72 15.40 18.67
C ALA A 413 -52.66 16.57 17.65
N PRO A 414 -53.80 17.19 17.28
CA PRO A 414 -53.80 18.43 16.52
C PRO A 414 -52.94 19.51 17.20
N GLY A 415 -52.01 20.12 16.48
CA GLY A 415 -51.00 21.05 17.03
C GLY A 415 -49.77 20.39 17.67
N GLY A 416 -49.76 19.07 17.85
CA GLY A 416 -48.64 18.31 18.39
C GLY A 416 -47.39 18.35 17.48
N SER A 417 -46.22 18.12 18.07
CA SER A 417 -44.93 18.20 17.38
C SER A 417 -44.28 16.82 17.17
N PHE A 418 -43.71 16.58 15.99
CA PHE A 418 -42.78 15.49 15.73
C PHE A 418 -41.36 16.04 15.60
N ILE A 419 -40.41 15.52 16.37
CA ILE A 419 -38.99 15.90 16.27
C ILE A 419 -38.16 14.68 15.87
N SER A 420 -37.28 14.89 14.88
CA SER A 420 -36.31 13.88 14.45
C SER A 420 -34.94 14.50 14.23
N ALA A 421 -33.88 13.75 14.58
CA ALA A 421 -32.50 14.08 14.28
C ALA A 421 -31.89 12.97 13.43
N HIS A 422 -31.41 13.31 12.24
CA HIS A 422 -30.81 12.35 11.32
C HIS A 422 -29.58 12.90 10.59
N ALA A 423 -28.66 11.99 10.29
CA ALA A 423 -27.41 12.28 9.60
C ALA A 423 -27.58 12.51 8.09
N PHE A 424 -26.85 13.47 7.54
CA PHE A 424 -26.67 13.63 6.10
C PHE A 424 -25.81 12.49 5.56
N VAL A 425 -26.24 11.86 4.47
CA VAL A 425 -25.53 10.76 3.82
C VAL A 425 -25.26 11.10 2.35
N LEU A 426 -24.15 10.61 1.81
CA LEU A 426 -23.77 10.90 0.43
C LEU A 426 -24.74 10.33 -0.61
N ARG A 427 -25.55 9.33 -0.24
CA ARG A 427 -26.60 8.79 -1.12
C ARG A 427 -27.67 9.83 -1.43
N ASP A 428 -27.99 10.71 -0.48
CA ASP A 428 -29.00 11.75 -0.67
C ASP A 428 -28.43 12.91 -1.50
N ASN A 429 -27.21 13.34 -1.16
CA ASN A 429 -26.50 14.41 -1.86
C ASN A 429 -25.00 14.17 -1.81
N VAL A 430 -24.43 13.84 -2.97
CA VAL A 430 -23.01 13.47 -3.08
C VAL A 430 -22.07 14.67 -2.93
N GLU A 431 -22.53 15.89 -3.21
CA GLU A 431 -21.72 17.12 -3.21
C GLU A 431 -21.56 17.72 -1.81
N ARG A 432 -22.38 17.27 -0.84
CA ARG A 432 -22.34 17.75 0.54
C ARG A 432 -21.45 16.86 1.40
N THR A 433 -20.82 17.44 2.43
CA THR A 433 -20.34 16.66 3.58
C THR A 433 -21.43 15.70 4.05
N GLY A 434 -21.08 14.42 4.19
CA GLY A 434 -22.02 13.41 4.64
C GLY A 434 -21.36 12.08 4.92
N PHE A 435 -22.13 11.19 5.53
CA PHE A 435 -21.71 9.83 5.80
C PHE A 435 -21.77 8.95 4.54
N ASP A 436 -20.73 8.15 4.32
CA ASP A 436 -20.65 7.15 3.25
C ASP A 436 -21.36 5.85 3.68
N TRP A 437 -22.67 5.96 3.88
CA TRP A 437 -23.54 4.85 4.24
C TRP A 437 -24.36 4.36 3.06
N ASN A 438 -24.70 3.07 3.07
CA ASN A 438 -25.51 2.46 2.03
C ASN A 438 -27.02 2.50 2.35
N THR A 439 -27.51 3.65 2.81
CA THR A 439 -28.92 3.91 3.14
C THR A 439 -29.32 5.31 2.71
N PHE A 440 -30.61 5.62 2.70
CA PHE A 440 -31.09 7.00 2.58
C PHE A 440 -30.86 7.75 3.90
N GLY A 441 -30.73 9.07 3.87
CA GLY A 441 -30.38 9.86 5.04
C GLY A 441 -31.40 10.94 5.35
N ALA A 442 -30.92 11.97 6.06
CA ALA A 442 -31.78 12.99 6.61
C ALA A 442 -32.52 13.84 5.58
N GLN A 443 -31.99 14.00 4.37
CA GLN A 443 -32.70 14.75 3.33
C GLN A 443 -33.91 13.96 2.86
N ALA A 444 -33.73 12.70 2.49
CA ALA A 444 -34.84 11.83 2.06
C ALA A 444 -35.89 11.64 3.18
N ILE A 445 -35.44 11.57 4.44
CA ILE A 445 -36.33 11.48 5.61
C ILE A 445 -37.17 12.74 5.76
N SER A 446 -36.53 13.92 5.73
CA SER A 446 -37.21 15.20 5.86
C SER A 446 -38.21 15.45 4.73
N GLU A 447 -37.83 15.14 3.49
CA GLU A 447 -38.71 15.26 2.32
C GLU A 447 -39.92 14.32 2.43
N THR A 448 -39.73 13.10 2.97
CA THR A 448 -40.83 12.15 3.17
C THR A 448 -41.79 12.60 4.27
N LEU A 449 -41.27 13.15 5.38
CA LEU A 449 -42.07 13.75 6.44
C LEU A 449 -42.85 14.98 5.94
N ALA A 450 -42.21 15.86 5.16
CA ALA A 450 -42.86 17.03 4.57
C ALA A 450 -43.95 16.67 3.55
N ALA A 451 -43.82 15.52 2.88
CA ALA A 451 -44.84 15.00 1.97
C ALA A 451 -45.97 14.23 2.68
N THR A 452 -45.88 14.01 3.99
CA THR A 452 -46.89 13.29 4.77
C THR A 452 -48.07 14.20 5.07
N GLU A 453 -49.29 13.76 4.77
CA GLU A 453 -50.50 14.57 4.94
C GLU A 453 -50.72 14.97 6.41
N GLY A 454 -50.98 16.26 6.62
CA GLY A 454 -51.24 16.83 7.95
C GLY A 454 -49.98 17.17 8.75
N LEU A 455 -48.78 16.99 8.21
CA LEU A 455 -47.54 17.49 8.82
C LEU A 455 -46.99 18.68 8.05
N VAL A 456 -46.48 19.67 8.78
CA VAL A 456 -45.74 20.81 8.21
C VAL A 456 -44.40 20.98 8.93
N LEU A 457 -43.32 21.16 8.19
CA LEU A 457 -42.02 21.50 8.78
C LEU A 457 -42.10 22.93 9.34
N GLU A 458 -41.80 23.09 10.63
CA GLU A 458 -41.87 24.40 11.29
C GLU A 458 -40.47 24.97 11.56
N GLN A 459 -39.55 24.12 12.02
CA GLN A 459 -38.19 24.52 12.33
C GLN A 459 -37.18 23.42 11.99
N SER A 460 -35.98 23.80 11.57
CA SER A 460 -34.85 22.89 11.34
C SER A 460 -33.57 23.51 11.91
N ILE A 461 -32.78 22.71 12.64
CA ILE A 461 -31.38 23.02 12.99
C ILE A 461 -30.50 22.13 12.13
N GLN A 462 -29.63 22.72 11.29
CA GLN A 462 -28.74 21.98 10.41
C GLN A 462 -27.27 22.22 10.75
N THR A 463 -26.51 21.13 10.75
CA THR A 463 -25.05 21.13 10.88
C THR A 463 -24.37 20.65 9.59
N GLU A 464 -23.06 20.44 9.66
CA GLU A 464 -22.30 19.76 8.61
C GLU A 464 -22.71 18.29 8.43
N LEU A 465 -23.15 17.61 9.51
CA LEU A 465 -23.34 16.14 9.51
C LEU A 465 -24.76 15.67 9.74
N TYR A 466 -25.62 16.49 10.32
CA TYR A 466 -27.00 16.10 10.63
C TYR A 466 -27.93 17.31 10.62
N ARG A 467 -29.23 17.02 10.55
CA ARG A 467 -30.30 17.98 10.77
C ARG A 467 -31.25 17.49 11.84
N ILE A 468 -31.85 18.43 12.54
CA ILE A 468 -32.88 18.21 13.54
C ILE A 468 -34.11 18.99 13.10
N ASP A 469 -35.18 18.28 12.79
CA ASP A 469 -36.41 18.86 12.26
C ASP A 469 -37.53 18.76 13.29
N ARG A 470 -38.26 19.85 13.48
CA ARG A 470 -39.56 19.88 14.16
C ARG A 470 -40.67 20.08 13.13
N PHE A 471 -41.50 19.05 12.99
CA PHE A 471 -42.75 19.09 12.26
C PHE A 471 -43.91 19.32 13.23
N ARG A 472 -44.97 19.98 12.76
CA ARG A 472 -46.19 20.20 13.50
C ARG A 472 -47.37 19.53 12.79
N ARG A 473 -48.25 18.88 13.56
CA ARG A 473 -49.54 18.36 13.09
C ARG A 473 -50.50 19.53 12.91
N LEU A 474 -51.03 19.71 11.70
CA LEU A 474 -51.98 20.79 11.43
C LEU A 474 -53.33 20.53 12.10
N SER A 475 -53.90 21.56 12.71
CA SER A 475 -55.31 21.63 13.08
C SER A 475 -56.16 22.09 11.88
N PRO A 476 -57.48 21.84 11.85
CA PRO A 476 -58.34 22.17 10.70
C PRO A 476 -58.29 23.64 10.26
N ASP A 477 -57.99 24.56 11.19
CA ASP A 477 -57.98 26.02 10.95
C ASP A 477 -56.56 26.61 10.85
N ASP A 478 -55.52 25.78 10.85
CA ASP A 478 -54.13 26.27 10.88
C ASP A 478 -53.67 26.82 9.53
N VAL A 479 -53.00 27.97 9.57
CA VAL A 479 -52.28 28.53 8.43
C VAL A 479 -50.84 28.01 8.46
N THR A 480 -50.37 27.47 7.33
CA THR A 480 -48.97 27.04 7.16
C THR A 480 -48.05 28.25 7.12
N THR A 481 -47.02 28.26 7.97
CA THR A 481 -45.94 29.24 7.95
C THR A 481 -44.70 28.66 7.28
N GLU A 482 -43.84 29.52 6.74
CA GLU A 482 -42.56 29.10 6.19
C GLU A 482 -41.65 28.54 7.29
N ALA A 483 -40.95 27.44 6.99
CA ALA A 483 -40.08 26.77 7.95
C ALA A 483 -38.85 27.62 8.27
N LYS A 484 -38.54 27.78 9.57
CA LYS A 484 -37.31 28.44 10.00
C LYS A 484 -36.13 27.46 9.98
N THR A 485 -35.08 27.74 9.21
CA THR A 485 -33.87 26.91 9.19
C THR A 485 -32.68 27.66 9.80
N ASP A 486 -32.13 27.13 10.88
CA ASP A 486 -30.94 27.64 11.56
C ASP A 486 -29.73 26.76 11.21
N HIS A 487 -28.67 27.36 10.65
CA HIS A 487 -27.41 26.67 10.36
C HIS A 487 -26.40 26.90 11.49
N VAL A 488 -25.97 25.82 12.15
CA VAL A 488 -25.05 25.88 13.29
C VAL A 488 -23.91 24.86 13.12
N PRO A 489 -22.66 25.22 13.46
CA PRO A 489 -21.55 24.27 13.37
C PRO A 489 -21.57 23.27 14.53
N ILE A 490 -21.00 22.08 14.31
CA ILE A 490 -20.65 21.14 15.38
C ILE A 490 -19.42 21.66 16.14
N ARG A 491 -19.51 21.73 17.47
CA ARG A 491 -18.41 22.23 18.32
C ARG A 491 -17.61 21.10 18.96
N ALA A 492 -18.26 19.97 19.22
CA ALA A 492 -17.65 18.80 19.81
C ALA A 492 -16.60 18.19 18.85
N PRO A 493 -15.47 17.69 19.38
CA PRO A 493 -14.50 16.98 18.57
C PRO A 493 -15.11 15.69 18.00
N ILE A 494 -14.90 15.46 16.70
CA ILE A 494 -15.33 14.24 16.02
C ILE A 494 -14.28 13.14 16.28
N GLY A 495 -14.67 12.10 17.00
CA GLY A 495 -13.80 10.94 17.22
C GLY A 495 -13.55 10.14 15.93
N ILE A 496 -12.38 9.49 15.83
CA ILE A 496 -11.97 8.69 14.65
C ILE A 496 -13.02 7.64 14.24
N GLY A 497 -13.72 7.05 15.21
CA GLY A 497 -14.76 6.05 14.96
C GLY A 497 -15.93 6.57 14.12
N VAL A 498 -16.26 7.86 14.27
CA VAL A 498 -17.26 8.59 13.47
C VAL A 498 -16.61 9.13 12.21
N ALA A 499 -15.46 9.80 12.34
CA ALA A 499 -14.75 10.49 11.26
C ALA A 499 -14.52 9.61 10.02
N ARG A 500 -14.11 8.34 10.22
CA ARG A 500 -13.88 7.38 9.12
C ARG A 500 -15.08 7.18 8.18
N ASN A 501 -16.29 7.38 8.69
CA ASN A 501 -17.50 7.22 7.90
C ASN A 501 -17.90 8.50 7.16
N ILE A 502 -17.19 9.62 7.37
CA ILE A 502 -17.51 10.93 6.80
C ILE A 502 -16.65 11.16 5.56
N VAL A 503 -17.24 11.80 4.55
CA VAL A 503 -16.49 12.44 3.45
C VAL A 503 -16.73 13.94 3.54
N TRP A 504 -15.71 14.65 4.01
CA TRP A 504 -15.76 16.10 4.19
C TRP A 504 -15.73 16.83 2.84
N GLY A 505 -16.67 17.75 2.64
CA GLY A 505 -16.81 18.50 1.38
C GLY A 505 -17.49 17.73 0.24
N GLY A 506 -18.02 16.53 0.52
CA GLY A 506 -18.67 15.68 -0.47
C GLY A 506 -17.72 14.76 -1.24
N ALA A 507 -18.31 13.82 -1.97
CA ALA A 507 -17.61 12.89 -2.83
C ALA A 507 -17.73 13.31 -4.31
N ARG A 508 -16.66 13.03 -5.07
CA ARG A 508 -16.67 13.07 -6.54
C ARG A 508 -17.06 11.72 -7.13
N ALA A 509 -16.76 10.63 -6.42
CA ALA A 509 -17.14 9.28 -6.80
C ALA A 509 -17.31 8.41 -5.54
N LEU A 510 -18.43 7.70 -5.46
CA LEU A 510 -18.67 6.78 -4.34
C LEU A 510 -17.92 5.46 -4.55
N ARG A 511 -17.28 4.96 -3.49
CA ARG A 511 -16.52 3.69 -3.52
C ARG A 511 -17.36 2.53 -4.07
N ARG A 512 -18.64 2.46 -3.67
CA ARG A 512 -19.58 1.42 -4.14
C ARG A 512 -19.82 1.48 -5.65
N ASP A 513 -19.99 2.68 -6.21
CA ASP A 513 -20.35 2.86 -7.61
C ASP A 513 -19.15 2.55 -8.50
N VAL A 514 -17.95 3.02 -8.11
CA VAL A 514 -16.72 2.68 -8.83
C VAL A 514 -16.36 1.20 -8.69
N ALA A 515 -16.62 0.56 -7.54
CA ALA A 515 -16.38 -0.88 -7.38
C ALA A 515 -17.26 -1.73 -8.31
N LEU A 516 -18.50 -1.31 -8.55
CA LEU A 516 -19.41 -1.99 -9.47
C LEU A 516 -19.08 -1.73 -10.94
N SER A 517 -18.64 -0.52 -11.28
CA SER A 517 -18.51 -0.08 -12.68
C SER A 517 -17.08 -0.11 -13.24
N GLU A 518 -16.04 0.01 -12.40
CA GLU A 518 -14.65 0.13 -12.84
C GLU A 518 -13.84 -1.16 -12.62
N ARG A 519 -12.99 -1.51 -13.59
CA ARG A 519 -11.99 -2.57 -13.49
C ARG A 519 -10.63 -2.03 -13.91
N ARG A 520 -9.60 -2.29 -13.11
CA ARG A 520 -8.27 -1.71 -13.32
C ARG A 520 -7.20 -2.79 -13.43
N GLN A 521 -6.28 -2.58 -14.38
CA GLN A 521 -5.06 -3.39 -14.54
C GLN A 521 -3.88 -2.82 -13.76
N ARG A 522 -3.96 -1.52 -13.44
CA ARG A 522 -2.91 -0.74 -12.79
C ARG A 522 -3.43 -0.05 -11.55
N ILE A 523 -2.56 0.11 -10.57
CA ILE A 523 -2.86 0.79 -9.31
C ILE A 523 -1.73 1.72 -8.91
N PRO A 524 -2.04 2.82 -8.20
CA PRO A 524 -1.03 3.61 -7.52
C PRO A 524 -0.51 2.83 -6.29
N VAL A 525 0.81 2.66 -6.23
CA VAL A 525 1.52 2.26 -5.00
C VAL A 525 2.30 3.47 -4.52
N LEU A 526 1.77 4.16 -3.51
CA LEU A 526 2.32 5.43 -3.03
C LEU A 526 3.41 5.17 -1.98
N MET A 527 4.56 5.83 -2.12
CA MET A 527 5.72 5.68 -1.23
C MET A 527 5.95 6.99 -0.47
N TYR A 528 5.61 6.97 0.81
CA TYR A 528 5.85 8.04 1.78
C TYR A 528 7.02 7.67 2.71
N HIS A 529 7.51 8.68 3.44
CA HIS A 529 8.57 8.51 4.44
C HIS A 529 8.15 9.24 5.73
N SER A 530 8.58 10.50 5.90
CA SER A 530 8.31 11.28 7.12
C SER A 530 7.08 12.17 6.99
N ILE A 531 6.20 12.17 8.00
CA ILE A 531 5.08 13.13 8.11
C ILE A 531 5.35 14.07 9.29
N ALA A 532 5.84 15.27 9.04
CA ALA A 532 6.20 16.25 10.08
C ALA A 532 6.24 17.69 9.54
N ASP A 533 5.88 18.67 10.38
CA ASP A 533 5.88 20.10 10.02
C ASP A 533 7.28 20.66 9.80
N ASP A 534 8.27 20.18 10.56
CA ASP A 534 9.66 20.64 10.52
C ASP A 534 10.66 19.49 10.34
N GLY A 535 11.91 19.85 10.08
CA GLY A 535 13.01 18.90 9.83
C GLY A 535 14.06 19.47 8.88
N PRO A 536 15.20 18.78 8.71
CA PRO A 536 16.32 19.27 7.91
C PRO A 536 15.93 19.58 6.46
N ALA A 537 16.42 20.71 5.93
CA ALA A 537 16.11 21.14 4.55
C ALA A 537 16.58 20.12 3.49
N ALA A 538 17.70 19.44 3.74
CA ALA A 538 18.22 18.38 2.87
C ALA A 538 17.27 17.17 2.73
N LEU A 539 16.35 16.98 3.70
CA LEU A 539 15.37 15.90 3.73
C LEU A 539 13.96 16.34 3.33
N ALA A 540 13.77 17.59 2.88
CA ALA A 540 12.46 18.13 2.52
C ALA A 540 11.72 17.31 1.44
N ARG A 541 12.46 16.70 0.50
CA ARG A 541 11.90 15.79 -0.51
C ARG A 541 11.14 14.61 0.12
N PHE A 542 11.62 14.08 1.25
CA PHE A 542 11.08 12.89 1.92
C PHE A 542 10.12 13.24 3.07
N ARG A 543 9.78 14.53 3.25
CA ARG A 543 8.99 14.99 4.39
C ARG A 543 7.76 15.77 3.94
N LEU A 544 6.58 15.24 4.23
CA LEU A 544 5.32 15.92 3.99
C LEU A 544 4.75 16.46 5.32
N THR A 545 4.09 17.62 5.31
CA THR A 545 3.42 18.11 6.53
C THR A 545 2.15 17.27 6.81
N PRO A 546 1.72 17.13 8.07
CA PRO A 546 0.46 16.48 8.41
C PRO A 546 -0.75 17.07 7.64
N ALA A 547 -0.79 18.40 7.47
CA ALA A 547 -1.85 19.07 6.72
C ALA A 547 -1.87 18.68 5.23
N ALA A 548 -0.71 18.63 4.57
CA ALA A 548 -0.63 18.21 3.17
C ALA A 548 -0.99 16.72 3.00
N PHE A 549 -0.55 15.86 3.94
CA PHE A 549 -0.94 14.46 3.96
C PHE A 549 -2.45 14.28 4.15
N ALA A 550 -3.07 15.03 5.07
CA ALA A 550 -4.52 15.02 5.29
C ALA A 550 -5.29 15.40 4.02
N SER A 551 -4.86 16.42 3.30
CA SER A 551 -5.47 16.82 2.03
C SER A 551 -5.38 15.73 0.96
N GLN A 552 -4.25 15.01 0.87
CA GLN A 552 -4.10 13.89 -0.05
C GLN A 552 -5.04 12.73 0.31
N MET A 553 -5.15 12.37 1.59
CA MET A 553 -6.03 11.29 2.06
C MET A 553 -7.51 11.64 1.86
N ALA A 554 -7.90 12.89 2.15
CA ALA A 554 -9.24 13.40 1.90
C ALA A 554 -9.58 13.36 0.41
N TRP A 555 -8.64 13.75 -0.46
CA TRP A 555 -8.83 13.67 -1.90
C TRP A 555 -9.02 12.23 -2.38
N LEU A 556 -8.19 11.28 -1.91
CA LEU A 556 -8.36 9.85 -2.23
C LEU A 556 -9.76 9.37 -1.80
N ARG A 557 -10.16 9.68 -0.56
CA ARG A 557 -11.46 9.29 -0.01
C ARG A 557 -12.63 9.85 -0.83
N ALA A 558 -12.60 11.14 -1.18
CA ALA A 558 -13.63 11.80 -1.97
C ALA A 558 -13.71 11.27 -3.42
N ASN A 559 -12.61 10.76 -3.98
CA ASN A 559 -12.55 10.22 -5.34
C ASN A 559 -12.77 8.70 -5.43
N GLY A 560 -13.31 8.10 -4.37
CA GLY A 560 -13.72 6.69 -4.37
C GLY A 560 -12.55 5.70 -4.22
N PHE A 561 -11.37 6.15 -3.80
CA PHE A 561 -10.24 5.25 -3.56
C PHE A 561 -10.40 4.46 -2.27
N HIS A 562 -9.98 3.20 -2.28
CA HIS A 562 -9.91 2.35 -1.09
C HIS A 562 -8.52 1.73 -0.95
N ALA A 563 -8.05 1.59 0.29
CA ALA A 563 -6.75 1.01 0.56
C ALA A 563 -6.76 -0.51 0.33
N ILE A 564 -5.74 -1.03 -0.34
CA ILE A 564 -5.41 -2.46 -0.41
C ILE A 564 -3.99 -2.69 0.06
N MET A 565 -3.68 -3.88 0.56
CA MET A 565 -2.35 -4.25 1.08
C MET A 565 -1.57 -5.14 0.11
N SER A 566 -0.27 -5.32 0.38
CA SER A 566 0.62 -6.08 -0.50
C SER A 566 0.17 -7.51 -0.77
N ASP A 567 -0.51 -8.18 0.17
CA ASP A 567 -1.07 -9.52 -0.01
C ASP A 567 -2.24 -9.56 -1.00
N GLN A 568 -3.05 -8.50 -1.07
CA GLN A 568 -4.12 -8.35 -2.04
C GLN A 568 -3.54 -8.06 -3.43
N LEU A 569 -2.52 -7.20 -3.50
CA LEU A 569 -1.80 -6.89 -4.74
C LEU A 569 -1.12 -8.15 -5.31
N GLU A 570 -0.40 -8.90 -4.48
CA GLU A 570 0.25 -10.16 -4.86
C GLU A 570 -0.77 -11.17 -5.42
N ARG A 571 -1.89 -11.38 -4.72
CA ARG A 571 -2.95 -12.28 -5.18
C ARG A 571 -3.56 -11.84 -6.51
N SER A 572 -3.78 -10.55 -6.72
CA SER A 572 -4.30 -10.06 -7.99
C SER A 572 -3.31 -10.27 -9.14
N ILE A 573 -2.01 -10.02 -8.92
CA ILE A 573 -0.96 -10.26 -9.93
C ILE A 573 -0.86 -11.76 -10.25
N ALA A 574 -0.75 -12.61 -9.22
CA ALA A 574 -0.62 -14.05 -9.37
C ALA A 574 -1.78 -14.68 -10.15
N ASN A 575 -3.01 -14.20 -9.91
CA ASN A 575 -4.20 -14.70 -10.58
C ASN A 575 -4.57 -13.94 -11.86
N ARG A 576 -3.79 -12.91 -12.24
CA ARG A 576 -4.13 -11.96 -13.32
C ARG A 576 -5.56 -11.41 -13.22
N GLN A 577 -5.99 -11.13 -11.99
CA GLN A 577 -7.33 -10.63 -11.71
C GLN A 577 -7.33 -9.10 -11.69
N PRO A 578 -8.11 -8.42 -12.55
CA PRO A 578 -8.28 -6.98 -12.49
C PRO A 578 -8.87 -6.52 -11.17
N PHE A 579 -8.41 -5.38 -10.67
CA PHE A 579 -8.92 -4.80 -9.44
C PHE A 579 -10.30 -4.17 -9.67
N ALA A 580 -11.23 -4.36 -8.73
CA ALA A 580 -12.52 -3.68 -8.74
C ALA A 580 -12.39 -2.26 -8.17
N GLY A 581 -12.97 -1.27 -8.83
CA GLY A 581 -12.94 0.12 -8.37
C GLY A 581 -11.55 0.77 -8.45
N ARG A 582 -11.25 1.60 -7.46
CA ARG A 582 -10.02 2.41 -7.39
C ARG A 582 -9.16 2.01 -6.17
N PRO A 583 -8.47 0.86 -6.22
CA PRO A 583 -7.55 0.50 -5.14
C PRO A 583 -6.34 1.45 -5.11
N VAL A 584 -5.78 1.64 -3.92
CA VAL A 584 -4.47 2.30 -3.71
C VAL A 584 -3.71 1.54 -2.64
N LEU A 585 -2.42 1.28 -2.86
CA LEU A 585 -1.53 0.77 -1.83
C LEU A 585 -0.72 1.94 -1.27
N ILE A 586 -0.92 2.26 0.00
CA ILE A 586 -0.22 3.35 0.69
C ILE A 586 0.90 2.74 1.50
N THR A 587 2.15 3.11 1.19
CA THR A 587 3.34 2.57 1.85
C THR A 587 4.16 3.67 2.52
N PHE A 588 4.78 3.31 3.64
CA PHE A 588 5.74 4.15 4.35
C PHE A 588 7.05 3.39 4.52
N ASP A 589 8.17 4.00 4.14
CA ASP A 589 9.49 3.42 4.38
C ASP A 589 10.05 3.87 5.74
N ASP A 590 11.15 3.24 6.16
CA ASP A 590 11.98 3.54 7.33
C ASP A 590 11.40 3.26 8.73
N GLY A 591 10.08 3.34 8.91
CA GLY A 591 9.44 3.08 10.22
C GLY A 591 9.55 4.25 11.21
N PHE A 592 9.49 5.49 10.73
CA PHE A 592 9.51 6.69 11.56
C PHE A 592 8.38 6.75 12.59
N GLN A 593 8.68 7.25 13.80
CA GLN A 593 7.69 7.45 14.87
C GLN A 593 6.56 8.40 14.46
N ASN A 594 6.86 9.38 13.60
CA ASN A 594 5.87 10.35 13.13
C ASN A 594 4.77 9.75 12.23
N PHE A 595 4.95 8.52 11.72
CA PHE A 595 3.85 7.74 11.16
C PHE A 595 2.76 7.49 12.22
N ALA A 596 3.16 7.03 13.41
CA ALA A 596 2.23 6.75 14.51
C ALA A 596 1.55 8.03 15.01
N ASP A 597 2.33 9.10 15.14
CA ASP A 597 1.89 10.34 15.79
C ASP A 597 0.99 11.20 14.87
N HIS A 598 1.22 11.15 13.56
CA HIS A 598 0.54 12.02 12.60
C HIS A 598 -0.15 11.28 11.46
N ALA A 599 0.53 10.38 10.76
CA ALA A 599 -0.03 9.74 9.56
C ALA A 599 -1.17 8.77 9.88
N TRP A 600 -1.01 7.94 10.91
CA TRP A 600 -1.96 6.90 11.29
C TRP A 600 -3.35 7.44 11.68
N PRO A 601 -3.48 8.44 12.57
CA PRO A 601 -4.80 9.01 12.87
C PRO A 601 -5.47 9.64 11.65
N ILE A 602 -4.71 10.25 10.73
CA ILE A 602 -5.23 10.83 9.48
C ILE A 602 -5.76 9.74 8.54
N LEU A 603 -5.01 8.66 8.34
CA LEU A 603 -5.42 7.50 7.53
C LEU A 603 -6.73 6.91 8.07
N ARG A 604 -6.78 6.66 9.37
CA ARG A 604 -7.95 6.12 10.07
C ARG A 604 -9.17 7.02 9.95
N ALA A 605 -9.00 8.34 10.07
CA ALA A 605 -10.08 9.31 9.90
C ALA A 605 -10.63 9.35 8.46
N ASN A 606 -9.89 8.87 7.47
CA ASN A 606 -10.32 8.79 6.07
C ASN A 606 -10.74 7.38 5.64
N ASP A 607 -10.88 6.43 6.59
CA ASP A 607 -11.13 5.01 6.30
C ASP A 607 -10.14 4.45 5.27
N LEU A 608 -8.86 4.73 5.53
CA LEU A 608 -7.69 4.21 4.83
C LEU A 608 -6.76 3.51 5.82
N THR A 609 -5.91 2.64 5.30
CA THR A 609 -4.82 2.02 6.03
C THR A 609 -3.55 2.05 5.19
N ALA A 610 -2.42 1.66 5.75
CA ALA A 610 -1.12 1.67 5.10
C ALA A 610 -0.24 0.50 5.57
N GLU A 611 0.80 0.24 4.78
CA GLU A 611 1.85 -0.72 5.09
C GLU A 611 3.18 0.00 5.34
N VAL A 612 3.80 -0.25 6.50
CA VAL A 612 5.06 0.39 6.90
C VAL A 612 6.21 -0.61 6.82
N PHE A 613 7.24 -0.32 6.03
CA PHE A 613 8.45 -1.14 5.93
C PHE A 613 9.44 -0.74 7.03
N LEU A 614 9.76 -1.68 7.93
CA LEU A 614 10.56 -1.43 9.13
C LEU A 614 12.03 -1.79 8.95
N VAL A 615 12.92 -0.94 9.46
CA VAL A 615 14.34 -1.23 9.68
C VAL A 615 14.52 -1.90 11.04
N THR A 616 14.48 -3.24 11.08
CA THR A 616 14.23 -3.96 12.34
C THR A 616 15.32 -3.82 13.39
N ASP A 617 16.59 -3.69 13.01
CA ASP A 617 17.69 -3.57 13.98
C ASP A 617 17.78 -2.16 14.58
N LEU A 618 17.00 -1.19 14.08
CA LEU A 618 16.95 0.19 14.58
C LEU A 618 15.58 0.58 15.15
N VAL A 619 14.64 -0.37 15.26
CA VAL A 619 13.36 -0.16 15.96
C VAL A 619 13.62 0.25 17.41
N GLY A 620 12.99 1.35 17.83
CA GLY A 620 13.19 1.99 19.13
C GLY A 620 14.38 2.96 19.19
N GLU A 621 15.16 3.09 18.11
CA GLU A 621 16.29 4.02 18.01
C GLU A 621 15.97 5.24 17.13
N SER A 622 16.88 5.61 16.23
CA SER A 622 16.76 6.71 15.29
C SER A 622 17.38 6.37 13.93
N ALA A 623 16.97 7.10 12.91
CA ALA A 623 17.45 6.98 11.53
C ALA A 623 18.89 7.49 11.40
N LYS A 624 19.86 6.72 11.90
CA LYS A 624 21.28 7.13 11.94
C LYS A 624 21.86 7.44 10.56
N TRP A 625 21.27 6.90 9.49
CA TRP A 625 21.67 7.20 8.11
C TRP A 625 21.42 8.67 7.72
N ASP A 626 20.49 9.36 8.39
CA ASP A 626 20.20 10.78 8.16
C ASP A 626 21.18 11.73 8.87
N ALA A 627 22.06 11.22 9.73
CA ALA A 627 22.95 12.03 10.56
C ALA A 627 23.85 12.99 9.75
N VAL A 628 24.13 12.66 8.49
CA VAL A 628 24.89 13.51 7.55
C VAL A 628 24.07 14.68 6.99
N SER A 629 22.74 14.59 7.03
CA SER A 629 21.79 15.56 6.50
C SER A 629 21.08 16.38 7.59
N GLY A 630 21.14 15.93 8.85
CA GLY A 630 20.64 16.65 10.02
C GLY A 630 20.42 15.72 11.23
N PRO A 631 19.72 16.19 12.28
CA PRO A 631 19.37 15.34 13.42
C PRO A 631 18.56 14.11 12.99
N PRO A 632 18.96 12.89 13.38
CA PRO A 632 18.23 11.66 13.06
C PRO A 632 16.79 11.66 13.56
N THR A 633 15.85 11.31 12.69
CA THR A 633 14.43 11.15 13.05
C THR A 633 14.25 9.90 13.92
N ARG A 634 13.39 9.98 14.94
CA ARG A 634 13.08 8.83 15.82
C ARG A 634 12.33 7.74 15.06
N LEU A 635 12.69 6.48 15.30
CA LEU A 635 11.98 5.32 14.76
C LEU A 635 10.99 4.77 15.79
N MET A 636 9.93 4.12 15.31
CA MET A 636 8.96 3.45 16.18
C MET A 636 9.65 2.39 17.03
N ASP A 637 9.17 2.22 18.26
CA ASP A 637 9.54 1.07 19.10
C ASP A 637 8.59 -0.13 18.86
N ALA A 638 8.99 -1.30 19.37
CA ALA A 638 8.22 -2.55 19.22
C ALA A 638 6.81 -2.45 19.81
N GLY A 639 6.63 -1.68 20.89
CA GLY A 639 5.32 -1.44 21.51
C GLY A 639 4.38 -0.65 20.60
N THR A 640 4.90 0.37 19.94
CA THR A 640 4.18 1.15 18.93
C THR A 640 3.81 0.29 17.73
N VAL A 641 4.73 -0.53 17.20
CA VAL A 641 4.43 -1.47 16.10
C VAL A 641 3.30 -2.43 16.46
N ARG A 642 3.34 -3.06 17.66
CA ARG A 642 2.28 -3.95 18.15
C ARG A 642 0.92 -3.25 18.24
N ARG A 643 0.88 -2.07 18.85
CA ARG A 643 -0.35 -1.27 19.01
C ARG A 643 -0.96 -0.96 17.64
N LEU A 644 -0.17 -0.43 16.72
CA LEU A 644 -0.63 -0.05 15.39
C LEU A 644 -1.09 -1.28 14.57
N ALA A 645 -0.40 -2.42 14.69
CA ALA A 645 -0.81 -3.66 14.05
C ALA A 645 -2.18 -4.16 14.56
N ALA A 646 -2.43 -4.05 15.87
CA ALA A 646 -3.74 -4.35 16.47
C ALA A 646 -4.83 -3.36 16.05
N GLU A 647 -4.46 -2.10 15.79
CA GLU A 647 -5.36 -1.08 15.27
C GLU A 647 -5.63 -1.18 13.75
N GLY A 648 -4.86 -2.00 13.03
CA GLY A 648 -5.09 -2.31 11.62
C GLY A 648 -4.07 -1.75 10.62
N ALA A 649 -2.94 -1.21 11.09
CA ALA A 649 -1.78 -0.92 10.23
C ALA A 649 -1.10 -2.23 9.83
N PHE A 650 -0.49 -2.23 8.64
CA PHE A 650 0.29 -3.35 8.15
C PHE A 650 1.78 -3.00 8.22
N PHE A 651 2.61 -4.02 8.29
CA PHE A 651 4.06 -3.86 8.37
C PHE A 651 4.74 -4.84 7.44
N GLY A 652 5.85 -4.41 6.86
CA GLY A 652 6.74 -5.22 6.03
C GLY A 652 8.19 -5.00 6.40
N SER A 653 9.08 -5.64 5.66
CA SER A 653 10.54 -5.54 5.86
C SER A 653 11.15 -4.38 5.06
N HIS A 654 11.92 -3.51 5.72
CA HIS A 654 12.88 -2.61 5.07
C HIS A 654 14.32 -3.09 5.31
N LEU A 655 14.49 -4.43 5.34
CA LEU A 655 15.70 -5.14 5.75
C LEU A 655 16.02 -4.89 7.24
N ALA A 656 17.14 -5.40 7.74
CA ALA A 656 17.44 -5.34 9.16
C ALA A 656 18.17 -4.04 9.51
N THR A 657 19.23 -3.68 8.79
CA THR A 657 20.12 -2.58 9.19
C THR A 657 20.09 -1.36 8.26
N HIS A 658 19.18 -1.31 7.28
CA HIS A 658 19.09 -0.25 6.25
C HIS A 658 20.34 -0.10 5.37
N ARG A 659 21.19 -1.13 5.29
CA ARG A 659 22.37 -1.07 4.41
C ARG A 659 21.95 -1.22 2.95
N ALA A 660 22.61 -0.45 2.08
CA ALA A 660 22.50 -0.68 0.65
C ALA A 660 22.98 -2.11 0.31
N ILE A 661 22.18 -2.84 -0.46
CA ILE A 661 22.39 -4.28 -0.69
C ILE A 661 23.64 -4.60 -1.52
N ASP A 662 24.22 -3.63 -2.21
CA ASP A 662 25.48 -3.76 -2.95
C ASP A 662 26.69 -3.89 -2.00
N GLY A 663 26.60 -3.33 -0.80
CA GLY A 663 27.59 -3.49 0.27
C GLY A 663 27.53 -4.86 0.97
N LEU A 664 26.58 -5.73 0.60
CA LEU A 664 26.35 -7.01 1.26
C LEU A 664 26.81 -8.18 0.38
N SER A 665 27.36 -9.22 1.02
CA SER A 665 27.49 -10.54 0.38
C SER A 665 26.11 -11.20 0.23
N SER A 666 25.98 -12.26 -0.57
CA SER A 666 24.73 -13.03 -0.64
C SER A 666 24.32 -13.59 0.73
N SER A 667 25.28 -13.99 1.55
CA SER A 667 25.03 -14.49 2.91
C SER A 667 24.52 -13.38 3.85
N ASP A 668 25.13 -12.20 3.80
CA ASP A 668 24.68 -11.08 4.64
C ASP A 668 23.29 -10.60 4.20
N LEU A 669 23.01 -10.57 2.89
CA LEU A 669 21.71 -10.20 2.37
C LEU A 669 20.62 -11.22 2.78
N ALA A 670 20.91 -12.53 2.73
CA ALA A 670 20.00 -13.55 3.23
C ALA A 670 19.75 -13.39 4.74
N ALA A 671 20.80 -13.07 5.52
CA ALA A 671 20.67 -12.81 6.95
C ALA A 671 19.79 -11.58 7.24
N GLU A 672 19.98 -10.47 6.52
CA GLU A 672 19.15 -9.25 6.60
C GLU A 672 17.67 -9.56 6.35
N LEU A 673 17.40 -10.29 5.25
CA LEU A 673 16.05 -10.67 4.84
C LEU A 673 15.35 -11.55 5.87
N LEU A 674 16.01 -12.62 6.33
CA LEU A 674 15.45 -13.57 7.29
C LEU A 674 15.26 -12.92 8.66
N ARG A 675 16.27 -12.18 9.14
CA ARG A 675 16.22 -11.50 10.44
C ARG A 675 15.09 -10.49 10.47
N SER A 676 15.01 -9.61 9.48
CA SER A 676 13.98 -8.58 9.40
C SER A 676 12.58 -9.21 9.36
N ARG A 677 12.36 -10.21 8.50
CA ARG A 677 11.08 -10.93 8.42
C ARG A 677 10.62 -11.44 9.77
N MET A 678 11.50 -12.14 10.48
CA MET A 678 11.16 -12.79 11.75
C MET A 678 10.90 -11.80 12.90
N PHE A 679 11.60 -10.65 12.94
CA PHE A 679 11.29 -9.60 13.92
C PHE A 679 9.93 -8.96 13.65
N VAL A 680 9.62 -8.63 12.39
CA VAL A 680 8.30 -8.08 12.04
C VAL A 680 7.19 -9.10 12.31
N GLU A 681 7.40 -10.39 12.01
CA GLU A 681 6.46 -11.47 12.36
C GLU A 681 6.22 -11.56 13.88
N ARG A 682 7.28 -11.43 14.70
CA ARG A 682 7.18 -11.42 16.16
C ARG A 682 6.35 -10.25 16.68
N TRP A 683 6.57 -9.03 16.18
CA TRP A 683 5.86 -7.85 16.67
C TRP A 683 4.42 -7.79 16.17
N THR A 684 4.14 -8.24 14.95
CA THR A 684 2.79 -8.14 14.38
C THR A 684 1.91 -9.35 14.69
N GLY A 685 2.52 -10.50 15.03
CA GLY A 685 1.82 -11.77 15.16
C GLY A 685 1.26 -12.30 13.84
N ARG A 686 1.77 -11.83 12.69
CA ARG A 686 1.30 -12.17 11.35
C ARG A 686 2.47 -12.61 10.47
N PRO A 687 2.27 -13.58 9.54
CA PRO A 687 3.27 -13.91 8.53
C PRO A 687 3.63 -12.68 7.67
N ILE A 688 4.91 -12.49 7.39
CA ILE A 688 5.40 -11.35 6.59
C ILE A 688 5.93 -11.87 5.26
N SER A 689 5.41 -11.29 4.17
CA SER A 689 5.75 -11.67 2.80
C SER A 689 6.14 -10.48 1.91
N ALA A 690 6.12 -9.26 2.44
CA ALA A 690 6.42 -8.03 1.71
C ALA A 690 7.72 -7.39 2.20
N PHE A 691 8.51 -6.85 1.26
CA PHE A 691 9.66 -6.00 1.59
C PHE A 691 9.75 -4.78 0.66
N ALA A 692 10.40 -3.72 1.13
CA ALA A 692 10.89 -2.62 0.32
C ALA A 692 12.41 -2.55 0.45
N ALA A 693 13.14 -2.41 -0.66
CA ALA A 693 14.60 -2.33 -0.62
C ALA A 693 15.08 -0.93 -0.21
N PRO A 694 15.99 -0.79 0.78
CA PRO A 694 16.60 0.49 1.15
C PRO A 694 17.16 1.22 -0.07
N PHE A 695 16.94 2.53 -0.12
CA PHE A 695 17.34 3.41 -1.21
C PHE A 695 16.79 3.00 -2.59
N SER A 696 15.77 2.13 -2.64
CA SER A 696 15.27 1.49 -3.87
C SER A 696 16.37 0.75 -4.65
N VAL A 697 17.44 0.35 -3.97
CA VAL A 697 18.62 -0.30 -4.55
C VAL A 697 18.32 -1.78 -4.75
N THR A 698 18.59 -2.26 -5.95
CA THR A 698 18.23 -3.62 -6.36
C THR A 698 19.28 -4.23 -7.29
N ASP A 699 19.55 -5.52 -7.10
CA ASP A 699 20.37 -6.36 -7.96
C ASP A 699 19.69 -7.73 -8.17
N ARG A 700 20.35 -8.65 -8.87
CA ARG A 700 19.79 -9.98 -9.15
C ARG A 700 19.69 -10.89 -7.93
N ARG A 701 20.50 -10.65 -6.90
CA ARG A 701 20.57 -11.51 -5.71
C ARG A 701 19.35 -11.27 -4.85
N LEU A 702 18.96 -10.01 -4.67
CA LEU A 702 17.84 -9.61 -3.82
C LEU A 702 16.56 -10.37 -4.15
N GLY A 703 16.08 -10.29 -5.40
CA GLY A 703 14.77 -10.87 -5.74
C GLY A 703 14.73 -12.39 -5.53
N ARG A 704 15.84 -13.06 -5.76
CA ARG A 704 15.95 -14.51 -5.58
C ARG A 704 16.04 -14.90 -4.10
N LEU A 705 16.98 -14.29 -3.37
CA LEU A 705 17.16 -14.55 -1.94
C LEU A 705 15.91 -14.16 -1.15
N ALA A 706 15.16 -13.14 -1.59
CA ALA A 706 13.88 -12.78 -1.01
C ALA A 706 12.85 -13.90 -1.17
N LYS A 707 12.69 -14.47 -2.38
CA LYS A 707 11.80 -15.63 -2.62
C LYS A 707 12.20 -16.82 -1.74
N GLU A 708 13.49 -17.15 -1.72
CA GLU A 708 14.05 -18.24 -0.89
C GLU A 708 13.86 -17.98 0.62
N SER A 709 13.83 -16.71 1.05
CA SER A 709 13.60 -16.30 2.44
C SER A 709 12.11 -16.21 2.81
N GLY A 710 11.20 -16.49 1.87
CA GLY A 710 9.74 -16.52 2.11
C GLY A 710 8.98 -15.26 1.73
N TYR A 711 9.62 -14.27 1.09
CA TYR A 711 8.93 -13.11 0.55
C TYR A 711 8.24 -13.44 -0.78
N ARG A 712 7.08 -12.83 -1.01
CA ARG A 712 6.28 -13.01 -2.23
C ARG A 712 6.13 -11.72 -3.04
N ILE A 713 6.27 -10.59 -2.38
CA ILE A 713 6.11 -9.27 -2.99
C ILE A 713 7.22 -8.34 -2.50
N GLY A 714 7.73 -7.52 -3.41
CA GLY A 714 8.91 -6.70 -3.18
C GLY A 714 8.81 -5.38 -3.92
N PHE A 715 9.23 -4.30 -3.27
CA PHE A 715 9.28 -2.96 -3.86
C PHE A 715 10.74 -2.54 -4.03
N GLY A 716 11.12 -2.33 -5.29
CA GLY A 716 12.51 -2.17 -5.73
C GLY A 716 12.79 -0.83 -6.38
N GLY A 717 13.68 -0.84 -7.38
CA GLY A 717 14.19 0.36 -8.06
C GLY A 717 13.29 0.91 -9.17
N ARG A 718 12.04 0.45 -9.27
CA ARG A 718 11.13 0.87 -10.34
C ARG A 718 10.24 2.01 -9.83
N HIS A 719 10.03 2.99 -10.69
CA HIS A 719 9.13 4.11 -10.42
C HIS A 719 7.92 4.06 -11.35
N GLY A 720 6.73 4.36 -10.82
CA GLY A 720 5.47 4.37 -11.57
C GLY A 720 4.39 3.48 -10.95
N PRO A 721 3.27 3.28 -11.66
CA PRO A 721 2.17 2.44 -11.17
C PRO A 721 2.50 0.96 -11.27
N ALA A 722 1.99 0.19 -10.30
CA ALA A 722 2.03 -1.27 -10.38
C ALA A 722 0.96 -1.76 -11.36
N ASP A 723 1.26 -2.85 -12.07
CA ASP A 723 0.46 -3.48 -13.12
C ASP A 723 0.49 -4.99 -12.91
N LEU A 724 -0.58 -5.68 -13.31
CA LEU A 724 -0.70 -7.15 -13.20
C LEU A 724 0.41 -7.94 -13.93
N ASN A 725 1.18 -7.31 -14.83
CA ASN A 725 2.21 -7.98 -15.63
C ASN A 725 3.63 -7.88 -15.05
N TYR A 726 3.84 -7.17 -13.93
CA TYR A 726 5.17 -7.09 -13.31
C TYR A 726 5.52 -8.34 -12.49
N ASP A 727 6.82 -8.61 -12.31
CA ASP A 727 7.29 -9.58 -11.31
C ASP A 727 6.92 -9.05 -9.91
N PRO A 728 6.14 -9.81 -9.11
CA PRO A 728 5.73 -9.40 -7.76
C PRO A 728 6.89 -8.97 -6.86
N ILE A 729 8.10 -9.47 -7.10
CA ILE A 729 9.27 -9.21 -6.24
C ILE A 729 10.03 -7.91 -6.59
N ASP A 730 9.62 -7.20 -7.64
CA ASP A 730 10.23 -5.93 -8.06
C ASP A 730 9.18 -4.99 -8.65
N LEU A 731 8.17 -4.67 -7.84
CA LEU A 731 7.08 -3.78 -8.22
C LEU A 731 7.47 -2.30 -8.14
N PRO A 732 6.94 -1.47 -9.06
CA PRO A 732 7.17 -0.04 -9.03
C PRO A 732 6.36 0.65 -7.93
N ARG A 733 6.90 1.76 -7.43
CA ARG A 733 6.20 2.69 -6.54
C ARG A 733 6.28 4.12 -7.05
N ILE A 734 5.33 4.94 -6.64
CA ILE A 734 5.27 6.36 -6.90
C ILE A 734 5.77 7.07 -5.65
N GLU A 735 6.94 7.69 -5.74
CA GLU A 735 7.47 8.50 -4.65
C GLU A 735 6.61 9.75 -4.46
N ILE A 736 6.10 9.93 -3.24
CA ILE A 736 5.36 11.14 -2.89
C ILE A 736 6.33 12.09 -2.21
N ARG A 737 6.57 13.22 -2.88
CA ARG A 737 7.57 14.19 -2.46
C ARG A 737 6.95 15.30 -1.63
N GLY A 738 7.65 15.69 -0.58
CA GLY A 738 7.27 16.81 0.30
C GLY A 738 7.36 18.19 -0.34
N ASP A 739 8.11 18.33 -1.42
CA ASP A 739 8.33 19.57 -2.17
C ASP A 739 7.35 19.75 -3.35
N ARG A 740 6.27 18.96 -3.39
CA ARG A 740 5.25 18.96 -4.44
C ARG A 740 3.89 19.36 -3.89
N SER A 741 3.07 19.98 -4.74
CA SER A 741 1.74 20.46 -4.36
C SER A 741 0.71 19.32 -4.30
N LEU A 742 -0.48 19.61 -3.79
CA LEU A 742 -1.61 18.70 -3.91
C LEU A 742 -1.98 18.45 -5.39
N ASP A 743 -1.90 19.48 -6.24
CA ASP A 743 -2.22 19.34 -7.67
C ASP A 743 -1.24 18.39 -8.38
N ASP A 744 0.05 18.44 -8.02
CA ASP A 744 1.05 17.49 -8.51
C ASP A 744 0.70 16.05 -8.09
N PHE A 745 0.27 15.87 -6.83
CA PHE A 745 -0.19 14.57 -6.33
C PHE A 745 -1.41 14.07 -7.11
N VAL A 746 -2.42 14.92 -7.29
CA VAL A 746 -3.64 14.60 -8.03
C VAL A 746 -3.32 14.19 -9.45
N ALA A 747 -2.55 15.00 -10.19
CA ALA A 747 -2.15 14.70 -11.56
C ALA A 747 -1.38 13.37 -11.65
N THR A 748 -0.49 13.10 -10.68
CA THR A 748 0.27 11.85 -10.62
C THR A 748 -0.66 10.63 -10.43
N VAL A 749 -1.62 10.71 -9.51
CA VAL A 749 -2.55 9.61 -9.24
C VAL A 749 -3.55 9.43 -10.38
N GLU A 750 -4.07 10.51 -10.96
CA GLU A 750 -5.00 10.46 -12.11
C GLU A 750 -4.35 9.86 -13.35
N THR A 751 -3.06 10.12 -13.60
CA THR A 751 -2.32 9.48 -14.70
C THR A 751 -2.31 7.95 -14.60
N VAL A 752 -2.39 7.40 -13.38
CA VAL A 752 -2.52 5.94 -13.19
C VAL A 752 -3.89 5.43 -13.58
N LEU A 753 -4.92 6.27 -13.46
CA LEU A 753 -6.31 5.89 -13.71
C LEU A 753 -6.63 5.76 -15.21
N GLY A 754 -5.80 6.31 -16.10
CA GLY A 754 -5.98 6.27 -17.55
C GLY A 754 -6.58 7.57 -18.06
#